data_AF-A0A2V1AHG3-F1
#
_entry.id   AF-A0A2V1AHG3-F1
#
_cell.length_a   1.000
_cell.length_b   1.000
_cell.length_c   1.000
_cell.angle_alpha   90.00
_cell.angle_beta   90.00
_cell.angle_gamma   90.00
#
_symmetry.space_group_name_H-M   'P 1'
#
loop_
_entity.id
_entity.type
_entity.pdbx_description
1 polymer ?
#
loop_
_entity_poly.entity_id
_entity_poly.type
_entity_poly.pdbx_seq_one_letter_code
_entity_poly.pdbx_strand_id
1 'polypeptide(L)'
;MSISFKDKVVVVTGAGGGLGKYYCLEYAKRGAKVVVNDLGGSLSGQGGDSRAADVVVDEIRKAGGTAVADYNNVLEGEKIIETAVKNFGTVHVIINNAGILRDAQFKKMSAQDFQLVIDVHVNGAYKVTKAAWEHFRKQGYGRIINTASPAGLYGNFGQANYSAAKMGLVGFAETLAKEGDKYNIKANTIAPLARSRMTESVLPPPILEQLGPEKIAPLVLYLTSEDNEDISGQIFEVAAGFFGQIRWERSGGALFKPDDSFTPESVAKRFDEITSFDDAGRPEDLQVSHPFMINNYGVLANQAKQLPPNDNSGVPEVSLKGRVVLITGAGAGLGRDYALAFAAKGAKVVVNDFKDPSKVVEEIKAAGGEAHGDTHDVANQAKEIIDNVVGKYGTIDILVNNAGILRDKSFAKMSNEEWQLVQKVHLNGTFELTRLAWPHFLDKKYGRVVNITSTSGIYGNFGQANYATAKAAIIGFTRTIAIEGAKNNIKANVVAPHAETAMTLTIFQESDKNLYPPKLVAPLLIFLASEQVPVTGELFEGGGGWIGKTRWQRAKGAVSKDAVTTAEFIKEHIGEITDFSSGTENPASTTESSMAILSAVGDDDDDEDEDDEDVEEEEEDDDEDPAKMPDPIFSWNDRDVILYNLGVGAHRKELKYVYENDSDFQVIPTFCHLPTFNTVKSQVTFSRLLRNFNPMLLLHGEHYIKINKFPIPIEAAVKTSYYPLEVTQKGTNTIVVHGSKSVDESTGEELFSNEATLFIRKCEGDTKQYNERRTFATTQFIAPKTEPIFTKDIHTTDDQAALYRLTGDRNPLHIDPAFAEGAKFENPILHGMCTYGLTAKVLLDEFGLFDEIKGRFTGIVFPGETLRVFAWKDGDTVIFQTHVVERKTIAINNAAIKLVTDKPNL
;
A
#
# COMPACT_ATOMS: atom_id res chain seq x y z
N MET A 1 16.86 -15.35 -31.57
CA MET A 1 15.75 -15.10 -32.52
C MET A 1 14.77 -14.18 -31.83
N SER A 2 14.36 -13.08 -32.48
CA SER A 2 13.43 -12.12 -31.90
C SER A 2 12.02 -12.71 -31.79
N ILE A 3 11.29 -12.29 -30.76
CA ILE A 3 9.91 -12.69 -30.50
C ILE A 3 9.03 -12.12 -31.60
N SER A 4 8.38 -13.02 -32.35
CA SER A 4 7.53 -12.66 -33.48
C SER A 4 6.05 -12.72 -33.13
N PHE A 5 5.29 -11.74 -33.62
CA PHE A 5 3.83 -11.73 -33.59
C PHE A 5 3.23 -11.76 -34.99
N LYS A 6 4.02 -12.19 -35.99
CA LYS A 6 3.58 -12.24 -37.38
C LYS A 6 2.25 -13.00 -37.49
N ASP A 7 1.27 -12.34 -38.09
CA ASP A 7 -0.09 -12.85 -38.33
C ASP A 7 -0.93 -13.13 -37.07
N LYS A 8 -0.43 -12.84 -35.87
CA LYS A 8 -1.23 -12.89 -34.64
C LYS A 8 -2.18 -11.70 -34.59
N VAL A 9 -3.40 -11.94 -34.13
CA VAL A 9 -4.46 -10.94 -34.00
C VAL A 9 -4.60 -10.60 -32.53
N VAL A 10 -4.38 -9.33 -32.21
CA VAL A 10 -4.27 -8.84 -30.83
C VAL A 10 -5.36 -7.82 -30.59
N VAL A 11 -6.20 -8.04 -29.57
CA VAL A 11 -7.18 -7.06 -29.11
C VAL A 11 -6.66 -6.43 -27.83
N VAL A 12 -6.53 -5.11 -27.82
CA VAL A 12 -6.14 -4.33 -26.63
C VAL A 12 -7.27 -3.38 -26.29
N THR A 13 -7.83 -3.52 -25.09
CA THR A 13 -8.91 -2.64 -24.59
C THR A 13 -8.34 -1.41 -23.88
N GLY A 14 -8.99 -0.25 -24.02
CA GLY A 14 -8.52 1.01 -23.43
C GLY A 14 -7.17 1.43 -24.02
N ALA A 15 -7.07 1.38 -25.34
CA ALA A 15 -5.82 1.47 -26.08
C ALA A 15 -5.57 2.84 -26.74
N GLY A 16 -6.39 3.85 -26.46
CA GLY A 16 -6.23 5.21 -26.99
C GLY A 16 -5.06 6.00 -26.37
N GLY A 17 -4.51 5.53 -25.24
CA GLY A 17 -3.38 6.16 -24.55
C GLY A 17 -2.67 5.23 -23.56
N GLY A 18 -1.65 5.75 -22.88
CA GLY A 18 -0.90 5.05 -21.83
C GLY A 18 -0.37 3.67 -22.24
N LEU A 19 -0.47 2.70 -21.34
CA LEU A 19 -0.03 1.31 -21.54
C LEU A 19 -0.65 0.67 -22.78
N GLY A 20 -1.97 0.82 -22.95
CA GLY A 20 -2.71 0.19 -24.04
C GLY A 20 -2.25 0.66 -25.42
N LYS A 21 -2.02 1.97 -25.59
CA LYS A 21 -1.43 2.53 -26.81
C LYS A 21 -0.06 1.91 -27.10
N TYR A 22 0.81 1.90 -26.08
CA TYR A 22 2.17 1.41 -26.24
C TYR A 22 2.20 -0.09 -26.63
N TYR A 23 1.36 -0.92 -26.01
CA TYR A 23 1.22 -2.32 -26.40
C TYR A 23 0.84 -2.45 -27.88
N CYS A 24 -0.14 -1.68 -28.36
CA CYS A 24 -0.58 -1.73 -29.76
C CYS A 24 0.56 -1.44 -30.73
N LEU A 25 1.37 -0.42 -30.45
CA LEU A 25 2.53 -0.05 -31.25
C LEU A 25 3.57 -1.18 -31.27
N GLU A 26 3.91 -1.75 -30.12
CA GLU A 26 4.93 -2.80 -30.03
C GLU A 26 4.49 -4.14 -30.65
N TYR A 27 3.21 -4.51 -30.52
CA TYR A 27 2.66 -5.66 -31.24
C TYR A 27 2.70 -5.46 -32.75
N ALA A 28 2.28 -4.29 -33.23
CA ALA A 28 2.26 -3.99 -34.66
C ALA A 28 3.67 -3.97 -35.26
N LYS A 29 4.67 -3.40 -34.56
CA LYS A 29 6.10 -3.44 -34.94
C LYS A 29 6.60 -4.88 -35.13
N ARG A 30 6.03 -5.85 -34.40
CA ARG A 30 6.38 -7.29 -34.46
C ARG A 30 5.49 -8.10 -35.42
N GLY A 31 4.72 -7.42 -36.27
CA GLY A 31 3.93 -8.03 -37.34
C GLY A 31 2.52 -8.49 -36.93
N ALA A 32 2.04 -8.08 -35.76
CA ALA A 32 0.66 -8.35 -35.34
C ALA A 32 -0.36 -7.53 -36.14
N LYS A 33 -1.59 -8.05 -36.19
CA LYS A 33 -2.80 -7.35 -36.65
C LYS A 33 -3.56 -6.89 -35.41
N VAL A 34 -3.60 -5.59 -35.17
CA VAL A 34 -4.06 -5.04 -33.87
C VAL A 34 -5.48 -4.47 -33.98
N VAL A 35 -6.34 -4.83 -33.03
CA VAL A 35 -7.61 -4.14 -32.78
C VAL A 35 -7.40 -3.20 -31.61
N VAL A 36 -7.44 -1.90 -31.90
CA VAL A 36 -7.27 -0.83 -30.92
C VAL A 36 -8.67 -0.45 -30.41
N ASN A 37 -9.08 -0.98 -29.26
CA ASN A 37 -10.36 -0.63 -28.66
C ASN A 37 -10.20 0.55 -27.69
N ASP A 38 -10.95 1.63 -27.91
CA ASP A 38 -11.08 2.72 -26.95
C ASP A 38 -12.44 3.44 -27.09
N LEU A 39 -13.09 3.71 -25.95
CA LEU A 39 -14.37 4.41 -25.91
C LEU A 39 -14.22 5.94 -26.10
N GLY A 40 -13.00 6.49 -25.96
CA GLY A 40 -12.68 7.91 -26.10
C GLY A 40 -12.84 8.73 -24.81
N GLY A 41 -12.79 8.09 -23.64
CA GLY A 41 -12.97 8.75 -22.33
C GLY A 41 -11.69 8.90 -21.52
N SER A 42 -11.64 9.91 -20.65
CA SER A 42 -10.52 10.13 -19.71
C SER A 42 -10.41 9.03 -18.64
N LEU A 43 -9.33 9.00 -17.84
CA LEU A 43 -9.20 8.12 -16.66
C LEU A 43 -10.33 8.31 -15.62
N SER A 44 -10.98 9.48 -15.62
CA SER A 44 -12.18 9.78 -14.84
C SER A 44 -13.48 9.51 -15.61
N GLY A 45 -13.43 8.91 -16.80
CA GLY A 45 -14.59 8.56 -17.63
C GLY A 45 -15.38 9.75 -18.15
N GLN A 46 -14.74 10.91 -18.31
CA GLN A 46 -15.34 12.10 -18.93
C GLN A 46 -14.77 12.34 -20.33
N GLY A 47 -15.58 12.87 -21.24
CA GLY A 47 -15.22 13.03 -22.66
C GLY A 47 -15.47 11.76 -23.45
N GLY A 48 -15.81 11.90 -24.73
CA GLY A 48 -16.11 10.80 -25.64
C GLY A 48 -15.63 11.19 -27.03
N ASP A 49 -14.33 11.33 -27.19
CA ASP A 49 -13.73 11.57 -28.49
C ASP A 49 -13.22 10.24 -29.05
N SER A 50 -14.06 9.57 -29.86
CA SER A 50 -13.74 8.30 -30.53
C SER A 50 -12.46 8.36 -31.37
N ARG A 51 -11.93 9.56 -31.61
CA ARG A 51 -10.65 9.80 -32.30
C ARG A 51 -9.42 9.20 -31.59
N ALA A 52 -9.48 8.87 -30.30
CA ALA A 52 -8.32 8.33 -29.58
C ALA A 52 -7.83 7.00 -30.18
N ALA A 53 -8.74 6.06 -30.49
CA ALA A 53 -8.38 4.80 -31.14
C ALA A 53 -7.86 5.02 -32.57
N ASP A 54 -8.47 5.96 -33.31
CA ASP A 54 -8.07 6.29 -34.69
C ASP A 54 -6.63 6.83 -34.75
N VAL A 55 -6.24 7.70 -33.81
CA VAL A 55 -4.88 8.25 -33.73
C VAL A 55 -3.83 7.13 -33.63
N VAL A 56 -4.06 6.13 -32.79
CA VAL A 56 -3.14 5.00 -32.61
C VAL A 56 -3.12 4.11 -33.85
N VAL A 57 -4.28 3.87 -34.46
CA VAL A 57 -4.38 3.08 -35.70
C VAL A 57 -3.65 3.76 -36.86
N ASP A 58 -3.78 5.07 -37.01
CA ASP A 58 -3.10 5.85 -38.04
C ASP A 58 -1.58 5.86 -37.82
N GLU A 59 -1.12 5.96 -36.56
CA GLU A 59 0.29 5.83 -36.20
C GLU A 59 0.85 4.45 -36.62
N ILE A 60 0.12 3.37 -36.30
CA ILE A 60 0.49 2.00 -36.70
C ILE A 60 0.55 1.86 -38.22
N ARG A 61 -0.47 2.33 -38.95
CA ARG A 61 -0.54 2.23 -40.42
C ARG A 61 0.56 3.06 -41.09
N LYS A 62 0.87 4.25 -40.58
CA LYS A 62 1.95 5.11 -41.07
C LYS A 62 3.32 4.43 -40.89
N ALA A 63 3.51 3.67 -39.81
CA ALA A 63 4.69 2.85 -39.57
C ALA A 63 4.70 1.52 -40.37
N GLY A 64 3.71 1.26 -41.23
CA GLY A 64 3.62 0.06 -42.06
C GLY A 64 2.98 -1.16 -41.38
N GLY A 65 2.45 -1.00 -40.17
CA GLY A 65 1.73 -2.06 -39.44
C GLY A 65 0.26 -2.20 -39.86
N THR A 66 -0.42 -3.21 -39.31
CA THR A 66 -1.84 -3.47 -39.58
C THR A 66 -2.68 -3.27 -38.32
N ALA A 67 -3.61 -2.32 -38.36
CA ALA A 67 -4.54 -2.09 -37.26
C ALA A 67 -5.93 -1.63 -37.72
N VAL A 68 -6.92 -1.83 -36.85
CA VAL A 68 -8.30 -1.32 -36.98
C VAL A 68 -8.77 -0.79 -35.62
N ALA A 69 -9.52 0.31 -35.64
CA ALA A 69 -10.11 0.90 -34.44
C ALA A 69 -11.40 0.18 -34.07
N ASP A 70 -11.69 0.12 -32.78
CA ASP A 70 -12.96 -0.29 -32.21
C ASP A 70 -13.39 0.72 -31.14
N TYR A 71 -14.67 1.12 -31.17
CA TYR A 71 -15.19 2.19 -30.31
C TYR A 71 -16.23 1.68 -29.29
N ASN A 72 -16.36 0.37 -29.15
CA ASN A 72 -17.39 -0.22 -28.30
C ASN A 72 -16.98 -0.14 -26.83
N ASN A 73 -17.98 -0.08 -25.96
CA ASN A 73 -17.74 -0.23 -24.53
C ASN A 73 -17.27 -1.66 -24.24
N VAL A 74 -16.34 -1.84 -23.29
CA VAL A 74 -15.83 -3.18 -22.92
C VAL A 74 -16.91 -4.13 -22.40
N LEU A 75 -18.05 -3.62 -21.95
CA LEU A 75 -19.23 -4.42 -21.61
C LEU A 75 -19.92 -5.05 -22.83
N GLU A 76 -19.66 -4.53 -24.03
CA GLU A 76 -20.10 -5.03 -25.34
C GLU A 76 -18.98 -5.86 -26.00
N GLY A 77 -18.30 -6.68 -25.20
CA GLY A 77 -17.11 -7.44 -25.63
C GLY A 77 -17.35 -8.32 -26.87
N GLU A 78 -18.58 -8.77 -27.12
CA GLU A 78 -18.94 -9.45 -28.37
C GLU A 78 -18.68 -8.59 -29.61
N LYS A 79 -18.99 -7.29 -29.56
CA LYS A 79 -18.77 -6.37 -30.69
C LYS A 79 -17.29 -6.13 -30.92
N ILE A 80 -16.50 -6.03 -29.85
CA ILE A 80 -15.04 -5.87 -29.92
C ILE A 80 -14.41 -7.08 -30.63
N ILE A 81 -14.81 -8.29 -30.25
CA ILE A 81 -14.32 -9.52 -30.89
C ILE A 81 -14.87 -9.67 -32.31
N GLU A 82 -16.10 -9.27 -32.58
CA GLU A 82 -16.63 -9.20 -33.95
C GLU A 82 -15.79 -8.28 -34.83
N THR A 83 -15.29 -7.14 -34.34
CA THR A 83 -14.38 -6.27 -35.07
C THR A 83 -13.09 -7.02 -35.45
N ALA A 84 -12.50 -7.77 -34.52
CA ALA A 84 -11.33 -8.61 -34.80
C ALA A 84 -11.62 -9.66 -35.88
N VAL A 85 -12.73 -10.39 -35.76
CA VAL A 85 -13.12 -11.46 -36.68
C VAL A 85 -13.47 -10.92 -38.07
N LYS A 86 -14.20 -9.81 -38.17
CA LYS A 86 -14.57 -9.19 -39.46
C LYS A 86 -13.36 -8.73 -40.25
N ASN A 87 -12.35 -8.18 -39.57
CA ASN A 87 -11.17 -7.63 -40.23
C ASN A 87 -10.05 -8.67 -40.45
N PHE A 88 -9.88 -9.60 -39.50
CA PHE A 88 -8.70 -10.48 -39.46
C PHE A 88 -9.03 -11.97 -39.32
N GLY A 89 -10.32 -12.34 -39.30
CA GLY A 89 -10.81 -13.72 -39.32
C GLY A 89 -10.81 -14.46 -37.99
N THR A 90 -10.05 -14.02 -37.00
CA THR A 90 -9.98 -14.62 -35.65
C THR A 90 -9.42 -13.62 -34.63
N VAL A 91 -9.19 -14.08 -33.40
CA VAL A 91 -8.42 -13.41 -32.35
C VAL A 91 -7.45 -14.41 -31.73
N HIS A 92 -6.25 -13.96 -31.35
CA HIS A 92 -5.21 -14.81 -30.73
C HIS A 92 -4.78 -14.33 -29.34
N VAL A 93 -4.80 -13.01 -29.11
CA VAL A 93 -4.35 -12.39 -27.86
C VAL A 93 -5.40 -11.39 -27.38
N ILE A 94 -5.75 -11.45 -26.10
CA ILE A 94 -6.56 -10.42 -25.41
C ILE A 94 -5.71 -9.76 -24.33
N ILE A 95 -5.61 -8.43 -24.38
CA ILE A 95 -5.03 -7.60 -23.32
C ILE A 95 -6.16 -6.84 -22.63
N ASN A 96 -6.61 -7.34 -21.49
CA ASN A 96 -7.62 -6.72 -20.64
C ASN A 96 -6.99 -5.56 -19.84
N ASN A 97 -6.79 -4.43 -20.53
CA ASN A 97 -6.12 -3.23 -20.02
C ASN A 97 -7.08 -2.08 -19.66
N ALA A 98 -8.29 -2.03 -20.23
CA ALA A 98 -9.22 -0.92 -20.02
C ALA A 98 -9.50 -0.69 -18.53
N GLY A 99 -9.50 0.59 -18.14
CA GLY A 99 -9.64 0.95 -16.75
C GLY A 99 -10.16 2.37 -16.53
N ILE A 100 -10.76 2.56 -15.36
CA ILE A 100 -11.26 3.84 -14.85
C ILE A 100 -10.98 3.95 -13.34
N LEU A 101 -10.83 5.17 -12.83
CA LEU A 101 -10.71 5.45 -11.40
C LEU A 101 -11.94 6.19 -10.87
N ARG A 102 -12.37 5.81 -9.66
CA ARG A 102 -13.40 6.48 -8.85
C ARG A 102 -12.97 6.45 -7.40
N ASP A 103 -11.83 7.07 -7.15
CA ASP A 103 -11.19 7.05 -5.84
C ASP A 103 -12.00 7.86 -4.84
N ALA A 104 -12.28 7.25 -3.70
CA ALA A 104 -12.98 7.85 -2.59
C ALA A 104 -12.63 7.10 -1.31
N GLN A 105 -12.40 7.83 -0.22
CA GLN A 105 -12.43 7.23 1.12
C GLN A 105 -13.68 6.37 1.25
N PHE A 106 -13.58 5.19 1.84
CA PHE A 106 -14.65 4.20 1.88
C PHE A 106 -15.97 4.78 2.41
N LYS A 107 -15.91 5.67 3.42
CA LYS A 107 -17.09 6.38 3.95
C LYS A 107 -17.82 7.29 2.95
N LYS A 108 -17.17 7.67 1.85
CA LYS A 108 -17.70 8.52 0.76
C LYS A 108 -17.97 7.75 -0.53
N MET A 109 -17.51 6.50 -0.64
CA MET A 109 -17.65 5.71 -1.86
C MET A 109 -19.12 5.33 -2.08
N SER A 110 -19.67 5.64 -3.25
CA SER A 110 -21.04 5.29 -3.58
C SER A 110 -21.16 3.89 -4.19
N ALA A 111 -22.37 3.31 -4.13
CA ALA A 111 -22.73 2.07 -4.84
C ALA A 111 -22.41 2.15 -6.34
N GLN A 112 -22.71 3.30 -6.94
CA GLN A 112 -22.51 3.54 -8.36
C GLN A 112 -21.03 3.62 -8.72
N ASP A 113 -20.22 4.29 -7.91
CA ASP A 113 -18.77 4.39 -8.12
C ASP A 113 -18.09 3.03 -7.96
N PHE A 114 -18.56 2.21 -7.01
CA PHE A 114 -18.08 0.85 -6.86
C PHE A 114 -18.45 0.01 -8.08
N GLN A 115 -19.73 -0.01 -8.46
CA GLN A 115 -20.20 -0.80 -9.59
C GLN A 115 -19.54 -0.39 -10.90
N LEU A 116 -19.36 0.91 -11.17
CA LEU A 116 -18.74 1.40 -12.40
C LEU A 116 -17.30 0.89 -12.57
N VAL A 117 -16.51 0.88 -11.49
CA VAL A 117 -15.14 0.36 -11.51
C VAL A 117 -15.15 -1.17 -11.71
N ILE A 118 -16.03 -1.91 -11.02
CA ILE A 118 -16.18 -3.35 -11.27
C ILE A 118 -16.61 -3.63 -12.71
N ASP A 119 -17.51 -2.83 -13.27
CA ASP A 119 -18.02 -3.02 -14.62
C ASP A 119 -16.92 -2.89 -15.67
N VAL A 120 -16.13 -1.82 -15.62
CA VAL A 120 -15.06 -1.58 -16.61
C VAL A 120 -13.95 -2.62 -16.47
N HIS A 121 -13.43 -2.83 -15.25
CA HIS A 121 -12.23 -3.64 -15.06
C HIS A 121 -12.52 -5.14 -15.06
N VAL A 122 -13.59 -5.58 -14.41
CA VAL A 122 -13.89 -7.01 -14.21
C VAL A 122 -14.91 -7.51 -15.21
N ASN A 123 -16.08 -6.86 -15.31
CA ASN A 123 -17.12 -7.33 -16.21
C ASN A 123 -16.74 -7.09 -17.69
N GLY A 124 -15.99 -6.03 -17.98
CA GLY A 124 -15.41 -5.79 -19.30
C GLY A 124 -14.43 -6.89 -19.71
N ALA A 125 -13.48 -7.23 -18.83
CA ALA A 125 -12.54 -8.32 -19.06
C ALA A 125 -13.27 -9.67 -19.27
N TYR A 126 -14.30 -9.94 -18.46
CA TYR A 126 -15.17 -11.10 -18.64
C TYR A 126 -15.81 -11.11 -20.03
N LYS A 127 -16.47 -10.02 -20.44
CA LYS A 127 -17.22 -9.93 -21.70
C LYS A 127 -16.33 -10.14 -22.92
N VAL A 128 -15.19 -9.45 -22.97
CA VAL A 128 -14.22 -9.54 -24.07
C VAL A 128 -13.62 -10.95 -24.14
N THR A 129 -13.16 -11.46 -23.00
CA THR A 129 -12.54 -12.80 -22.92
C THR A 129 -13.55 -13.90 -23.24
N LYS A 130 -14.80 -13.76 -22.77
CA LYS A 130 -15.89 -14.70 -23.04
C LYS A 130 -16.20 -14.80 -24.53
N ALA A 131 -16.22 -13.67 -25.23
CA ALA A 131 -16.45 -13.63 -26.67
C ALA A 131 -15.27 -14.24 -27.46
N ALA A 132 -14.02 -14.02 -27.01
CA ALA A 132 -12.83 -14.60 -27.64
C ALA A 132 -12.67 -16.11 -27.40
N TRP A 133 -13.20 -16.62 -26.29
CA TRP A 133 -12.91 -17.97 -25.78
C TRP A 133 -13.18 -19.09 -26.79
N GLU A 134 -14.28 -19.01 -27.54
CA GLU A 134 -14.62 -20.06 -28.50
C GLU A 134 -13.69 -20.04 -29.73
N HIS A 135 -13.19 -18.86 -30.12
CA HIS A 135 -12.18 -18.74 -31.18
C HIS A 135 -10.87 -19.39 -30.75
N PHE A 136 -10.42 -19.08 -29.53
CA PHE A 136 -9.23 -19.69 -28.94
C PHE A 136 -9.31 -21.21 -28.87
N ARG A 137 -10.44 -21.75 -28.40
CA ARG A 137 -10.67 -23.19 -28.30
C ARG A 137 -10.66 -23.88 -29.67
N LYS A 138 -11.30 -23.28 -30.67
CA LYS A 138 -11.38 -23.86 -32.02
C LYS A 138 -10.01 -23.91 -32.71
N GLN A 139 -9.19 -22.89 -32.52
CA GLN A 139 -7.86 -22.82 -33.14
C GLN A 139 -6.75 -23.48 -32.31
N GLY A 140 -7.03 -23.88 -31.06
CA GLY A 140 -6.04 -24.50 -30.19
C GLY A 140 -4.91 -23.55 -29.77
N TYR A 141 -5.22 -22.25 -29.64
CA TYR A 141 -4.26 -21.23 -29.20
C TYR A 141 -5.00 -20.01 -28.65
N GLY A 142 -4.55 -19.51 -27.49
CA GLY A 142 -4.97 -18.21 -26.96
C GLY A 142 -3.98 -17.68 -25.92
N ARG A 143 -3.88 -16.36 -25.81
CA ARG A 143 -3.08 -15.70 -24.77
C ARG A 143 -3.87 -14.55 -24.17
N ILE A 144 -3.89 -14.48 -22.85
CA ILE A 144 -4.68 -13.49 -22.10
C ILE A 144 -3.80 -12.83 -21.06
N ILE A 145 -3.80 -11.50 -21.04
CA ILE A 145 -3.22 -10.71 -19.97
C ILE A 145 -4.33 -9.95 -19.28
N ASN A 146 -4.43 -10.13 -17.97
CA ASN A 146 -5.26 -9.31 -17.10
C ASN A 146 -4.38 -8.28 -16.39
N THR A 147 -4.70 -7.00 -16.53
CA THR A 147 -3.96 -5.93 -15.86
C THR A 147 -4.52 -5.70 -14.45
N ALA A 148 -3.86 -6.26 -13.44
CA ALA A 148 -4.10 -6.00 -12.02
C ALA A 148 -3.40 -4.70 -11.59
N SER A 149 -3.00 -4.60 -10.32
CA SER A 149 -2.16 -3.53 -9.77
C SER A 149 -1.67 -3.90 -8.37
N PRO A 150 -0.63 -3.23 -7.85
CA PRO A 150 -0.27 -3.32 -6.44
C PRO A 150 -1.44 -3.02 -5.49
N ALA A 151 -2.34 -2.09 -5.84
CA ALA A 151 -3.54 -1.83 -5.04
C ALA A 151 -4.47 -3.06 -4.97
N GLY A 152 -4.58 -3.84 -6.06
CA GLY A 152 -5.29 -5.13 -6.02
C GLY A 152 -4.62 -6.13 -5.08
N LEU A 153 -3.29 -6.25 -5.17
CA LEU A 153 -2.53 -7.23 -4.38
C LEU A 153 -2.51 -6.87 -2.89
N TYR A 154 -2.35 -5.61 -2.51
CA TYR A 154 -2.09 -5.22 -1.11
C TYR A 154 -3.20 -4.38 -0.47
N GLY A 155 -4.17 -3.91 -1.27
CA GLY A 155 -5.09 -2.85 -0.87
C GLY A 155 -4.42 -1.48 -0.93
N ASN A 156 -5.21 -0.45 -1.23
CA ASN A 156 -4.76 0.94 -1.16
C ASN A 156 -5.86 1.85 -0.59
N PHE A 157 -5.47 2.87 0.17
CA PHE A 157 -6.38 3.80 0.83
C PHE A 157 -7.23 4.55 -0.20
N GLY A 158 -8.55 4.61 0.01
CA GLY A 158 -9.47 5.32 -0.89
C GLY A 158 -9.78 4.59 -2.21
N GLN A 159 -9.35 3.33 -2.34
CA GLN A 159 -9.44 2.56 -3.58
C GLN A 159 -10.12 1.21 -3.35
N ALA A 160 -11.17 1.14 -2.52
CA ALA A 160 -11.84 -0.12 -2.17
C ALA A 160 -12.46 -0.82 -3.40
N ASN A 161 -13.04 -0.06 -4.32
CA ASN A 161 -13.56 -0.53 -5.61
C ASN A 161 -12.44 -1.01 -6.55
N TYR A 162 -11.38 -0.22 -6.72
CA TYR A 162 -10.26 -0.54 -7.61
C TYR A 162 -9.47 -1.75 -7.10
N SER A 163 -9.16 -1.81 -5.80
CA SER A 163 -8.47 -2.94 -5.18
C SER A 163 -9.30 -4.23 -5.31
N ALA A 164 -10.62 -4.15 -5.13
CA ALA A 164 -11.51 -5.27 -5.39
C ALA A 164 -11.46 -5.73 -6.86
N ALA A 165 -11.58 -4.80 -7.81
CA ALA A 165 -11.53 -5.10 -9.24
C ALA A 165 -10.22 -5.80 -9.64
N LYS A 166 -9.09 -5.20 -9.26
CA LYS A 166 -7.76 -5.67 -9.66
C LYS A 166 -7.40 -7.00 -9.02
N MET A 167 -7.83 -7.26 -7.77
CA MET A 167 -7.69 -8.59 -7.17
C MET A 167 -8.64 -9.62 -7.79
N GLY A 168 -9.84 -9.21 -8.20
CA GLY A 168 -10.78 -10.07 -8.93
C GLY A 168 -10.20 -10.65 -10.22
N LEU A 169 -9.40 -9.83 -10.93
CA LEU A 169 -8.72 -10.22 -12.16
C LEU A 169 -7.62 -11.28 -11.96
N VAL A 170 -7.01 -11.35 -10.77
CA VAL A 170 -6.05 -12.41 -10.41
C VAL A 170 -6.74 -13.78 -10.39
N GLY A 171 -7.80 -13.92 -9.58
CA GLY A 171 -8.57 -15.17 -9.52
C GLY A 171 -9.26 -15.53 -10.85
N PHE A 172 -9.58 -14.52 -11.67
CA PHE A 172 -10.05 -14.74 -13.04
C PHE A 172 -8.97 -15.37 -13.91
N ALA A 173 -7.75 -14.82 -13.92
CA ALA A 173 -6.64 -15.34 -14.72
C ALA A 173 -6.24 -16.76 -14.32
N GLU A 174 -6.12 -17.06 -13.02
CA GLU A 174 -5.80 -18.40 -12.52
C GLU A 174 -6.87 -19.43 -12.94
N THR A 175 -8.14 -19.03 -12.93
CA THR A 175 -9.23 -19.90 -13.40
C THR A 175 -9.16 -20.13 -14.90
N LEU A 176 -8.96 -19.07 -15.70
CA LEU A 176 -8.82 -19.18 -17.15
C LEU A 176 -7.62 -20.04 -17.54
N ALA A 177 -6.50 -19.93 -16.81
CA ALA A 177 -5.33 -20.78 -17.02
C ALA A 177 -5.66 -22.26 -16.86
N LYS A 178 -6.36 -22.63 -15.78
CA LYS A 178 -6.81 -24.02 -15.53
C LYS A 178 -7.82 -24.51 -16.57
N GLU A 179 -8.76 -23.66 -17.00
CA GLU A 179 -9.74 -24.03 -18.04
C GLU A 179 -9.16 -24.11 -19.45
N GLY A 180 -8.16 -23.28 -19.71
CA GLY A 180 -7.53 -23.05 -21.00
C GLY A 180 -6.41 -24.02 -21.35
N ASP A 181 -5.79 -24.65 -20.34
CA ASP A 181 -4.59 -25.48 -20.47
C ASP A 181 -4.68 -26.50 -21.61
N LYS A 182 -5.74 -27.33 -21.62
CA LYS A 182 -5.97 -28.35 -22.65
C LYS A 182 -6.22 -27.81 -24.07
N TYR A 183 -6.40 -26.50 -24.21
CA TYR A 183 -6.61 -25.82 -25.49
C TYR A 183 -5.41 -24.93 -25.87
N ASN A 184 -4.30 -25.00 -25.14
CA ASN A 184 -3.15 -24.09 -25.28
C ASN A 184 -3.59 -22.61 -25.17
N ILE A 185 -4.49 -22.34 -24.21
CA ILE A 185 -4.87 -21.00 -23.82
C ILE A 185 -4.19 -20.69 -22.50
N LYS A 186 -3.28 -19.71 -22.50
CA LYS A 186 -2.58 -19.26 -21.30
C LYS A 186 -3.12 -17.92 -20.84
N ALA A 187 -3.31 -17.76 -19.54
CA ALA A 187 -3.79 -16.53 -18.93
C ALA A 187 -2.88 -16.15 -17.76
N ASN A 188 -2.33 -14.95 -17.78
CA ASN A 188 -1.45 -14.44 -16.73
C ASN A 188 -1.90 -13.05 -16.28
N THR A 189 -1.42 -12.64 -15.11
CA THR A 189 -1.71 -11.33 -14.53
C THR A 189 -0.44 -10.51 -14.40
N ILE A 190 -0.49 -9.24 -14.78
CA ILE A 190 0.54 -8.26 -14.44
C ILE A 190 0.00 -7.26 -13.41
N ALA A 191 0.84 -6.85 -12.48
CA ALA A 191 0.57 -5.83 -11.47
C ALA A 191 1.58 -4.68 -11.66
N PRO A 192 1.39 -3.84 -12.67
CA PRO A 192 2.31 -2.74 -12.93
C PRO A 192 2.19 -1.67 -11.84
N LEU A 193 3.33 -1.19 -11.33
CA LEU A 193 3.37 0.04 -10.55
C LEU A 193 3.27 1.23 -11.51
N ALA A 194 2.31 2.11 -11.28
CA ALA A 194 2.14 3.33 -12.07
C ALA A 194 2.62 4.54 -11.28
N ARG A 195 2.99 5.62 -12.00
CA ARG A 195 3.18 6.94 -11.39
C ARG A 195 1.87 7.37 -10.69
N SER A 196 1.99 7.74 -9.43
CA SER A 196 0.93 8.26 -8.57
C SER A 196 1.49 9.36 -7.70
N ARG A 197 0.65 10.21 -7.11
CA ARG A 197 1.09 11.24 -6.13
C ARG A 197 1.93 10.66 -4.99
N MET A 198 1.67 9.40 -4.60
CA MET A 198 2.43 8.70 -3.56
C MET A 198 3.81 8.31 -4.06
N THR A 199 3.94 7.75 -5.25
CA THR A 199 5.24 7.39 -5.83
C THR A 199 6.02 8.64 -6.25
N GLU A 200 5.38 9.67 -6.81
CA GLU A 200 6.02 10.97 -7.12
C GLU A 200 6.62 11.64 -5.88
N SER A 201 6.02 11.44 -4.70
CA SER A 201 6.54 11.99 -3.44
C SER A 201 7.68 11.19 -2.78
N VAL A 202 7.96 9.99 -3.29
CA VAL A 202 8.92 9.04 -2.70
C VAL A 202 10.06 8.70 -3.67
N LEU A 203 9.82 8.79 -4.98
CA LEU A 203 10.74 8.37 -6.03
C LEU A 203 11.54 9.55 -6.61
N PRO A 204 12.85 9.38 -6.87
CA PRO A 204 13.64 10.38 -7.59
C PRO A 204 13.23 10.47 -9.08
N PRO A 205 13.41 11.63 -9.74
CA PRO A 205 13.01 11.84 -11.14
C PRO A 205 13.51 10.79 -12.14
N PRO A 206 14.76 10.30 -12.09
CA PRO A 206 15.25 9.28 -13.04
C PRO A 206 14.50 7.94 -12.95
N ILE A 207 14.04 7.56 -11.74
CA ILE A 207 13.21 6.37 -11.55
C ILE A 207 11.77 6.62 -12.00
N LEU A 208 11.24 7.83 -11.76
CA LEU A 208 9.95 8.22 -12.28
C LEU A 208 9.96 8.17 -13.81
N GLU A 209 10.99 8.69 -14.47
CA GLU A 209 11.24 8.59 -15.91
C GLU A 209 11.17 7.14 -16.41
N GLN A 210 11.74 6.19 -15.66
CA GLN A 210 11.66 4.75 -15.97
C GLN A 210 10.31 4.10 -15.67
N LEU A 211 9.38 4.75 -14.96
CA LEU A 211 8.00 4.26 -14.75
C LEU A 211 7.10 4.55 -15.96
N GLY A 212 7.56 4.17 -17.16
CA GLY A 212 6.81 4.28 -18.40
C GLY A 212 6.36 2.93 -18.96
N PRO A 213 5.43 2.96 -19.94
CA PRO A 213 4.94 1.76 -20.63
C PRO A 213 6.02 0.86 -21.25
N GLU A 214 7.13 1.45 -21.69
CA GLU A 214 8.30 0.79 -22.28
C GLU A 214 8.98 -0.20 -21.34
N LYS A 215 8.88 0.01 -20.04
CA LYS A 215 9.40 -0.89 -19.01
C LYS A 215 8.40 -1.98 -18.58
N ILE A 216 7.16 -1.94 -19.08
CA ILE A 216 6.10 -2.91 -18.74
C ILE A 216 5.75 -3.82 -19.92
N ALA A 217 5.67 -3.25 -21.13
CA ALA A 217 5.30 -3.95 -22.35
C ALA A 217 6.14 -5.20 -22.67
N PRO A 218 7.46 -5.25 -22.39
CA PRO A 218 8.28 -6.43 -22.65
C PRO A 218 7.73 -7.73 -22.07
N LEU A 219 7.30 -7.70 -20.80
CA LEU A 219 6.74 -8.89 -20.14
C LEU A 219 5.41 -9.29 -20.76
N VAL A 220 4.56 -8.31 -21.10
CA VAL A 220 3.27 -8.54 -21.78
C VAL A 220 3.47 -9.22 -23.14
N LEU A 221 4.44 -8.73 -23.92
CA LEU A 221 4.83 -9.34 -25.19
C LEU A 221 5.33 -10.77 -24.96
N TYR A 222 6.30 -10.99 -24.08
CA TYR A 222 6.82 -12.33 -23.83
C TYR A 222 5.72 -13.33 -23.42
N LEU A 223 4.91 -12.99 -22.41
CA LEU A 223 3.84 -13.86 -21.89
C LEU A 223 2.74 -14.19 -22.91
N THR A 224 2.62 -13.40 -23.98
CA THR A 224 1.62 -13.60 -25.05
C THR A 224 2.21 -14.15 -26.34
N SER A 225 3.51 -14.44 -26.35
CA SER A 225 4.20 -15.04 -27.49
C SER A 225 4.04 -16.56 -27.52
N GLU A 226 4.47 -17.17 -28.63
CA GLU A 226 4.64 -18.62 -28.73
C GLU A 226 5.87 -19.12 -27.94
N ASP A 227 6.84 -18.23 -27.67
CA ASP A 227 8.03 -18.53 -26.85
C ASP A 227 7.69 -18.70 -25.36
N ASN A 228 6.52 -18.24 -24.92
CA ASN A 228 5.96 -18.65 -23.63
C ASN A 228 5.37 -20.06 -23.75
N GLU A 229 6.20 -21.06 -23.43
CA GLU A 229 5.87 -22.48 -23.53
C GLU A 229 5.05 -23.00 -22.34
N ASP A 230 5.29 -22.50 -21.12
CA ASP A 230 4.81 -23.11 -19.88
C ASP A 230 4.11 -22.13 -18.93
N ILE A 231 4.48 -20.84 -18.89
CA ILE A 231 3.94 -19.86 -17.93
C ILE A 231 2.45 -19.55 -18.17
N SER A 232 1.62 -20.04 -17.25
CA SER A 232 0.17 -19.80 -17.22
C SER A 232 -0.32 -19.78 -15.79
N GLY A 233 -1.31 -18.93 -15.49
CA GLY A 233 -1.87 -18.74 -14.16
C GLY A 233 -0.95 -18.00 -13.19
N GLN A 234 0.07 -17.31 -13.70
CA GLN A 234 1.08 -16.64 -12.89
C GLN A 234 0.81 -15.13 -12.77
N ILE A 235 1.39 -14.53 -11.74
CA ILE A 235 1.25 -13.12 -11.38
C ILE A 235 2.64 -12.49 -11.35
N PHE A 236 2.78 -11.29 -11.91
CA PHE A 236 4.06 -10.58 -11.98
C PHE A 236 3.91 -9.14 -11.51
N GLU A 237 4.79 -8.69 -10.62
CA GLU A 237 4.98 -7.26 -10.37
C GLU A 237 6.01 -6.70 -11.34
N VAL A 238 5.72 -5.50 -11.86
CA VAL A 238 6.53 -4.88 -12.89
C VAL A 238 6.60 -3.37 -12.64
N ALA A 239 7.80 -2.81 -12.58
CA ALA A 239 7.99 -1.37 -12.42
C ALA A 239 9.43 -0.98 -12.78
N ALA A 240 9.62 0.13 -13.51
CA ALA A 240 10.95 0.73 -13.72
C ALA A 240 12.04 -0.27 -14.19
N GLY A 241 11.67 -1.24 -15.03
CA GLY A 241 12.61 -2.26 -15.54
C GLY A 241 12.79 -3.48 -14.63
N PHE A 242 12.21 -3.49 -13.43
CA PHE A 242 12.10 -4.68 -12.59
C PHE A 242 10.97 -5.60 -13.06
N PHE A 243 11.23 -6.91 -13.05
CA PHE A 243 10.27 -7.97 -13.33
C PHE A 243 10.42 -9.08 -12.29
N GLY A 244 9.39 -9.30 -11.46
CA GLY A 244 9.41 -10.35 -10.44
C GLY A 244 8.09 -11.10 -10.40
N GLN A 245 8.15 -12.44 -10.50
CA GLN A 245 6.99 -13.26 -10.24
C GLN A 245 6.60 -13.15 -8.76
N ILE A 246 5.31 -13.02 -8.51
CA ILE A 246 4.72 -13.06 -7.18
C ILE A 246 3.76 -14.24 -7.08
N ARG A 247 3.81 -14.98 -5.97
CA ARG A 247 2.99 -16.16 -5.72
C ARG A 247 2.44 -16.17 -4.31
N TRP A 248 1.45 -17.03 -4.10
CA TRP A 248 0.93 -17.30 -2.77
C TRP A 248 1.92 -18.12 -1.95
N GLU A 249 2.13 -17.70 -0.71
CA GLU A 249 2.85 -18.46 0.32
C GLU A 249 1.88 -18.70 1.48
N ARG A 250 1.68 -19.96 1.83
CA ARG A 250 0.76 -20.39 2.89
C ARG A 250 1.57 -20.99 4.03
N SER A 251 1.33 -20.50 5.25
CA SER A 251 2.00 -21.01 6.44
C SER A 251 1.71 -22.50 6.64
N GLY A 252 2.61 -23.18 7.36
CA GLY A 252 2.36 -24.53 7.85
C GLY A 252 1.09 -24.64 8.70
N GLY A 253 0.70 -23.54 9.34
CA GLY A 253 -0.51 -23.41 10.13
C GLY A 253 -0.48 -24.25 11.41
N ALA A 254 -1.58 -24.25 12.15
CA ALA A 254 -1.72 -25.02 13.40
C ALA A 254 -2.84 -26.06 13.28
N LEU A 255 -2.63 -27.24 13.88
CA LEU A 255 -3.64 -28.27 14.04
C LEU A 255 -4.29 -28.20 15.42
N PHE A 256 -5.61 -28.28 15.45
CA PHE A 256 -6.48 -28.27 16.61
C PHE A 256 -7.30 -29.54 16.62
N LYS A 257 -7.43 -30.18 17.79
CA LYS A 257 -8.28 -31.37 17.91
C LYS A 257 -9.73 -31.00 17.58
N PRO A 258 -10.40 -31.65 16.60
CA PRO A 258 -11.71 -31.23 16.12
C PRO A 258 -12.86 -31.73 17.03
N ASP A 259 -12.80 -31.38 18.31
CA ASP A 259 -13.83 -31.65 19.32
C ASP A 259 -14.23 -30.37 20.08
N ASP A 260 -14.99 -30.52 21.17
CA ASP A 260 -15.53 -29.38 21.92
C ASP A 260 -14.44 -28.55 22.65
N SER A 261 -13.20 -29.06 22.73
CA SER A 261 -12.07 -28.28 23.23
C SER A 261 -11.56 -27.26 22.20
N PHE A 262 -11.91 -27.38 20.92
CA PHE A 262 -11.52 -26.40 19.90
C PHE A 262 -12.39 -25.15 19.99
N THR A 263 -11.89 -24.17 20.70
CA THR A 263 -12.61 -22.92 20.99
C THR A 263 -11.84 -21.72 20.43
N PRO A 264 -12.45 -20.51 20.40
CA PRO A 264 -11.74 -19.30 20.04
C PRO A 264 -10.53 -19.03 20.95
N GLU A 265 -10.55 -19.47 22.20
CA GLU A 265 -9.40 -19.42 23.12
C GLU A 265 -8.23 -20.30 22.63
N SER A 266 -8.52 -21.47 22.03
CA SER A 266 -7.48 -22.30 21.40
C SER A 266 -6.78 -21.54 20.27
N VAL A 267 -7.57 -20.85 19.44
CA VAL A 267 -7.06 -20.02 18.33
C VAL A 267 -6.23 -18.87 18.88
N ALA A 268 -6.75 -18.14 19.86
CA ALA A 268 -6.04 -17.04 20.51
C ALA A 268 -4.68 -17.48 21.08
N LYS A 269 -4.63 -18.64 21.74
CA LYS A 269 -3.40 -19.18 22.35
C LYS A 269 -2.31 -19.48 21.33
N ARG A 270 -2.71 -20.01 20.17
CA ARG A 270 -1.80 -20.51 19.13
C ARG A 270 -1.82 -19.63 17.89
N PHE A 271 -2.19 -18.37 18.05
CA PHE A 271 -2.32 -17.46 16.93
C PHE A 271 -0.96 -17.20 16.25
N ASP A 272 0.10 -17.06 17.05
CA ASP A 272 1.45 -16.91 16.53
C ASP A 272 1.87 -18.11 15.67
N GLU A 273 1.50 -19.33 16.08
CA GLU A 273 1.77 -20.55 15.31
C GLU A 273 0.98 -20.59 13.99
N ILE A 274 -0.28 -20.13 13.99
CA ILE A 274 -1.09 -20.01 12.77
C ILE A 274 -0.42 -19.05 11.77
N THR A 275 0.14 -17.95 12.28
CA THR A 275 0.73 -16.89 11.46
C THR A 275 2.23 -17.04 11.19
N SER A 276 2.89 -18.04 11.76
CA SER A 276 4.33 -18.28 11.58
C SER A 276 4.63 -18.84 10.19
N PHE A 277 5.63 -18.26 9.53
CA PHE A 277 6.25 -18.80 8.33
C PHE A 277 7.62 -19.44 8.63
N ASP A 278 8.01 -19.52 9.90
CA ASP A 278 9.10 -20.40 10.32
C ASP A 278 8.55 -21.82 10.52
N ASP A 279 9.05 -22.74 9.71
CA ASP A 279 8.67 -24.15 9.71
C ASP A 279 9.84 -25.10 10.04
N ALA A 280 10.95 -24.57 10.56
CA ALA A 280 12.10 -25.37 10.94
C ALA A 280 11.69 -26.47 11.95
N GLY A 281 11.85 -27.74 11.55
CA GLY A 281 11.51 -28.90 12.37
C GLY A 281 10.02 -29.25 12.41
N ARG A 282 9.16 -28.60 11.61
CA ARG A 282 7.74 -28.99 11.47
C ARG A 282 7.61 -30.23 10.55
N PRO A 283 6.59 -31.09 10.78
CA PRO A 283 6.25 -32.19 9.88
C PRO A 283 5.98 -31.69 8.45
N GLU A 284 6.24 -32.52 7.44
CA GLU A 284 6.08 -32.21 6.00
C GLU A 284 4.70 -31.60 5.67
N ASP A 285 3.62 -32.18 6.21
CA ASP A 285 2.25 -31.67 5.99
C ASP A 285 1.96 -30.31 6.63
N LEU A 286 2.84 -29.82 7.51
CA LEU A 286 2.77 -28.54 8.22
C LEU A 286 3.97 -27.64 7.92
N GLN A 287 4.63 -27.83 6.77
CA GLN A 287 5.62 -26.89 6.25
C GLN A 287 4.95 -25.76 5.47
N VAL A 288 5.67 -24.64 5.33
CA VAL A 288 5.30 -23.56 4.44
C VAL A 288 5.17 -24.11 3.03
N SER A 289 4.11 -23.71 2.33
CA SER A 289 3.81 -24.19 0.99
C SER A 289 3.57 -23.03 0.04
N HIS A 290 3.73 -23.31 -1.26
CA HIS A 290 3.48 -22.36 -2.35
C HIS A 290 2.33 -22.88 -3.22
N PRO A 291 1.09 -22.81 -2.71
CA PRO A 291 -0.03 -23.57 -3.25
C PRO A 291 -0.62 -22.99 -4.54
N PHE A 292 -1.16 -23.90 -5.36
CA PHE A 292 -2.06 -23.60 -6.49
C PHE A 292 -3.46 -24.20 -6.29
N MET A 293 -3.75 -24.74 -5.10
CA MET A 293 -5.02 -25.37 -4.73
C MET A 293 -5.18 -25.43 -3.19
N ILE A 294 -6.36 -25.90 -2.74
CA ILE A 294 -6.64 -26.17 -1.33
C ILE A 294 -5.56 -27.05 -0.68
N ASN A 295 -5.40 -26.90 0.64
CA ASN A 295 -4.52 -27.76 1.42
C ASN A 295 -5.02 -29.23 1.42
N ASN A 296 -4.15 -30.16 1.82
CA ASN A 296 -4.50 -31.57 1.96
C ASN A 296 -5.32 -31.82 3.24
N TYR A 297 -6.55 -31.31 3.23
CA TYR A 297 -7.46 -31.39 4.38
C TYR A 297 -7.78 -32.83 4.79
N GLY A 298 -7.64 -33.83 3.92
CA GLY A 298 -7.78 -35.25 4.26
C GLY A 298 -6.72 -35.71 5.25
N VAL A 299 -5.45 -35.40 4.96
CA VAL A 299 -4.32 -35.74 5.85
C VAL A 299 -4.37 -34.91 7.13
N LEU A 300 -4.57 -33.59 7.00
CA LEU A 300 -4.59 -32.67 8.14
C LEU A 300 -5.71 -32.99 9.13
N ALA A 301 -6.93 -33.28 8.65
CA ALA A 301 -8.04 -33.64 9.54
C ALA A 301 -7.80 -34.97 10.27
N ASN A 302 -7.16 -35.93 9.62
CA ASN A 302 -6.80 -37.20 10.26
C ASN A 302 -5.72 -37.00 11.33
N GLN A 303 -4.71 -36.17 11.08
CA GLN A 303 -3.68 -35.81 12.07
C GLN A 303 -4.30 -35.04 13.25
N ALA A 304 -5.14 -34.04 12.97
CA ALA A 304 -5.84 -33.25 13.98
C ALA A 304 -6.65 -34.11 14.96
N LYS A 305 -7.32 -35.17 14.47
CA LYS A 305 -8.10 -36.09 15.32
C LYS A 305 -7.25 -36.83 16.35
N GLN A 306 -5.99 -37.12 16.04
CA GLN A 306 -5.07 -37.86 16.92
C GLN A 306 -4.48 -36.98 18.02
N LEU A 307 -4.64 -35.65 17.96
CA LEU A 307 -4.17 -34.76 18.99
C LEU A 307 -4.90 -34.99 20.34
N PRO A 308 -4.26 -34.67 21.47
CA PRO A 308 -4.95 -34.53 22.75
C PRO A 308 -5.94 -33.34 22.70
N PRO A 309 -6.91 -33.25 23.66
CA PRO A 309 -7.77 -32.08 23.77
C PRO A 309 -6.96 -30.77 23.79
N ASN A 310 -7.49 -29.73 23.12
CA ASN A 310 -6.83 -28.44 23.01
C ASN A 310 -6.68 -27.79 24.40
N ASP A 311 -5.46 -27.38 24.73
CA ASP A 311 -5.17 -26.73 26.01
C ASP A 311 -5.53 -25.24 25.97
N ASN A 312 -6.69 -24.89 26.52
CA ASN A 312 -7.18 -23.51 26.61
C ASN A 312 -6.77 -22.79 27.91
N SER A 313 -5.92 -23.40 28.74
CA SER A 313 -5.49 -22.78 30.00
C SER A 313 -4.58 -21.57 29.78
N GLY A 314 -4.66 -20.59 30.67
CA GLY A 314 -3.77 -19.42 30.66
C GLY A 314 -4.11 -18.33 29.63
N VAL A 315 -5.20 -18.48 28.88
CA VAL A 315 -5.66 -17.50 27.88
C VAL A 315 -6.93 -16.80 28.37
N PRO A 316 -7.02 -15.46 28.27
CA PRO A 316 -8.25 -14.74 28.57
C PRO A 316 -9.44 -15.25 27.76
N GLU A 317 -10.62 -15.27 28.36
CA GLU A 317 -11.84 -15.66 27.66
C GLU A 317 -12.08 -14.77 26.43
N VAL A 318 -12.31 -15.39 25.27
CA VAL A 318 -12.71 -14.67 24.05
C VAL A 318 -14.22 -14.49 24.09
N SER A 319 -14.65 -13.35 24.63
CA SER A 319 -16.06 -13.02 24.81
C SER A 319 -16.56 -12.05 23.75
N LEU A 320 -17.79 -12.28 23.26
CA LEU A 320 -18.55 -11.36 22.42
C LEU A 320 -19.78 -10.81 23.18
N LYS A 321 -19.77 -10.90 24.52
CA LYS A 321 -20.90 -10.52 25.35
C LYS A 321 -21.35 -9.09 25.08
N GLY A 322 -22.62 -8.94 24.70
CA GLY A 322 -23.25 -7.64 24.44
C GLY A 322 -22.92 -7.04 23.07
N ARG A 323 -22.09 -7.69 22.26
CA ARG A 323 -21.81 -7.28 20.87
C ARG A 323 -22.96 -7.67 19.96
N VAL A 324 -23.34 -6.78 19.04
CA VAL A 324 -24.35 -7.04 18.01
C VAL A 324 -23.67 -7.52 16.74
N VAL A 325 -24.03 -8.72 16.29
CA VAL A 325 -23.44 -9.38 15.13
C VAL A 325 -24.49 -9.54 14.04
N LEU A 326 -24.19 -9.12 12.82
CA LEU A 326 -24.92 -9.54 11.62
C LEU A 326 -24.15 -10.66 10.92
N ILE A 327 -24.80 -11.80 10.68
CA ILE A 327 -24.26 -12.89 9.85
C ILE A 327 -25.23 -13.14 8.70
N THR A 328 -24.73 -13.04 7.46
CA THR A 328 -25.53 -13.24 6.25
C THR A 328 -25.45 -14.66 5.71
N GLY A 329 -26.54 -15.13 5.07
CA GLY A 329 -26.66 -16.52 4.62
C GLY A 329 -26.59 -17.52 5.78
N ALA A 330 -27.25 -17.21 6.89
CA ALA A 330 -27.13 -17.89 8.17
C ALA A 330 -28.32 -18.79 8.53
N GLY A 331 -29.27 -19.02 7.62
CA GLY A 331 -30.43 -19.89 7.86
C GLY A 331 -30.07 -21.39 7.78
N ALA A 332 -28.94 -21.73 7.16
CA ALA A 332 -28.45 -23.10 7.02
C ALA A 332 -26.92 -23.17 6.88
N GLY A 333 -26.37 -24.39 6.84
CA GLY A 333 -24.96 -24.66 6.52
C GLY A 333 -23.97 -23.90 7.41
N LEU A 334 -22.92 -23.34 6.79
CA LEU A 334 -21.86 -22.59 7.48
C LEU A 334 -22.39 -21.45 8.33
N GLY A 335 -23.21 -20.58 7.74
CA GLY A 335 -23.69 -19.38 8.41
C GLY A 335 -24.55 -19.71 9.64
N ARG A 336 -25.32 -20.79 9.62
CA ARG A 336 -26.06 -21.29 10.79
C ARG A 336 -25.12 -21.62 11.95
N ASP A 337 -24.10 -22.43 11.68
CA ASP A 337 -23.17 -22.87 12.73
C ASP A 337 -22.33 -21.71 13.26
N TYR A 338 -22.01 -20.73 12.39
CA TYR A 338 -21.43 -19.47 12.83
C TYR A 338 -22.39 -18.70 13.75
N ALA A 339 -23.66 -18.54 13.37
CA ALA A 339 -24.63 -17.83 14.21
C ALA A 339 -24.81 -18.47 15.59
N LEU A 340 -24.89 -19.80 15.66
CA LEU A 340 -24.95 -20.54 16.92
C LEU A 340 -23.68 -20.32 17.77
N ALA A 341 -22.50 -20.42 17.16
CA ALA A 341 -21.24 -20.26 17.86
C ALA A 341 -21.01 -18.82 18.37
N PHE A 342 -21.38 -17.80 17.58
CA PHE A 342 -21.32 -16.40 18.01
C PHE A 342 -22.28 -16.12 19.17
N ALA A 343 -23.52 -16.65 19.10
CA ALA A 343 -24.49 -16.51 20.18
C ALA A 343 -24.03 -17.21 21.47
N ALA A 344 -23.39 -18.38 21.35
CA ALA A 344 -22.81 -19.10 22.50
C ALA A 344 -21.69 -18.32 23.20
N LYS A 345 -21.04 -17.36 22.52
CA LYS A 345 -20.07 -16.42 23.09
C LYS A 345 -20.68 -15.10 23.56
N GLY A 346 -22.01 -15.04 23.67
CA GLY A 346 -22.76 -13.94 24.28
C GLY A 346 -23.13 -12.81 23.33
N ALA A 347 -22.92 -12.98 22.02
CA ALA A 347 -23.35 -12.01 21.02
C ALA A 347 -24.88 -11.99 20.85
N LYS A 348 -25.42 -10.82 20.49
CA LYS A 348 -26.78 -10.66 19.98
C LYS A 348 -26.74 -10.81 18.47
N VAL A 349 -27.31 -11.91 17.95
CA VAL A 349 -27.08 -12.31 16.55
C VAL A 349 -28.29 -11.99 15.68
N VAL A 350 -28.10 -11.15 14.67
CA VAL A 350 -29.03 -11.04 13.54
C VAL A 350 -28.67 -12.09 12.51
N VAL A 351 -29.58 -13.05 12.33
CA VAL A 351 -29.49 -14.13 11.37
C VAL A 351 -30.17 -13.68 10.08
N ASN A 352 -29.38 -13.28 9.08
CA ASN A 352 -29.91 -12.97 7.76
C ASN A 352 -29.92 -14.24 6.89
N ASP A 353 -31.08 -14.56 6.33
CA ASP A 353 -31.24 -15.57 5.28
C ASP A 353 -32.48 -15.24 4.44
N PHE A 354 -32.30 -15.01 3.14
CA PHE A 354 -33.39 -14.59 2.27
C PHE A 354 -34.51 -15.63 2.13
N LYS A 355 -34.27 -16.90 2.49
CA LYS A 355 -35.28 -17.95 2.48
C LYS A 355 -36.00 -18.03 3.82
N ASP A 356 -35.27 -18.37 4.88
CA ASP A 356 -35.85 -18.52 6.22
C ASP A 356 -34.76 -18.54 7.32
N PRO A 357 -34.69 -17.50 8.18
CA PRO A 357 -33.81 -17.47 9.34
C PRO A 357 -34.45 -18.08 10.61
N SER A 358 -35.75 -18.36 10.60
CA SER A 358 -36.57 -18.57 11.81
C SER A 358 -36.07 -19.76 12.64
N LYS A 359 -35.76 -20.87 11.97
CA LYS A 359 -35.26 -22.07 12.63
C LYS A 359 -33.99 -21.81 13.44
N VAL A 360 -33.03 -21.08 12.89
CA VAL A 360 -31.75 -20.78 13.57
C VAL A 360 -31.96 -19.80 14.71
N VAL A 361 -32.86 -18.82 14.54
CA VAL A 361 -33.24 -17.90 15.62
C VAL A 361 -33.87 -18.67 16.79
N GLU A 362 -34.75 -19.63 16.52
CA GLU A 362 -35.36 -20.49 17.55
C GLU A 362 -34.33 -21.36 18.26
N GLU A 363 -33.38 -21.96 17.51
CA GLU A 363 -32.29 -22.76 18.07
C GLU A 363 -31.40 -21.92 19.00
N ILE A 364 -31.02 -20.70 18.60
CA ILE A 364 -30.23 -19.78 19.44
C ILE A 364 -30.99 -19.45 20.73
N LYS A 365 -32.28 -19.11 20.61
CA LYS A 365 -33.12 -18.76 21.77
C LYS A 365 -33.33 -19.96 22.71
N ALA A 366 -33.51 -21.16 22.16
CA ALA A 366 -33.64 -22.39 22.93
C ALA A 366 -32.35 -22.73 23.70
N ALA A 367 -31.18 -22.38 23.15
CA ALA A 367 -29.89 -22.47 23.83
C ALA A 367 -29.61 -21.33 24.83
N GLY A 368 -30.56 -20.41 25.04
CA GLY A 368 -30.44 -19.27 25.96
C GLY A 368 -29.72 -18.05 25.39
N GLY A 369 -29.42 -18.02 24.10
CA GLY A 369 -28.84 -16.87 23.40
C GLY A 369 -29.89 -15.85 22.92
N GLU A 370 -29.42 -14.70 22.43
CA GLU A 370 -30.27 -13.65 21.88
C GLU A 370 -30.10 -13.56 20.37
N ALA A 371 -31.21 -13.73 19.62
CA ALA A 371 -31.19 -13.64 18.17
C ALA A 371 -32.45 -12.99 17.57
N HIS A 372 -32.28 -12.42 16.37
CA HIS A 372 -33.31 -11.81 15.56
C HIS A 372 -33.17 -12.23 14.10
N GLY A 373 -34.29 -12.44 13.41
CA GLY A 373 -34.30 -12.89 12.02
C GLY A 373 -34.36 -11.73 11.03
N ASP A 374 -33.69 -11.90 9.90
CA ASP A 374 -33.78 -11.02 8.74
C ASP A 374 -33.94 -11.85 7.45
N THR A 375 -34.91 -11.49 6.60
CA THR A 375 -35.22 -12.21 5.36
C THR A 375 -34.86 -11.42 4.09
N HIS A 376 -34.16 -10.30 4.23
CA HIS A 376 -33.86 -9.43 3.10
C HIS A 376 -32.70 -10.00 2.27
N ASP A 377 -32.74 -9.74 0.96
CA ASP A 377 -31.74 -10.20 0.01
C ASP A 377 -30.49 -9.30 0.03
N VAL A 378 -29.30 -9.88 0.30
CA VAL A 378 -28.04 -9.10 0.39
C VAL A 378 -27.66 -8.37 -0.90
N ALA A 379 -28.13 -8.85 -2.06
CA ALA A 379 -27.79 -8.30 -3.36
C ALA A 379 -28.65 -7.07 -3.72
N ASN A 380 -29.79 -6.86 -3.05
CA ASN A 380 -30.75 -5.80 -3.41
C ASN A 380 -31.27 -4.97 -2.24
N GLN A 381 -31.18 -5.50 -1.01
CA GLN A 381 -31.86 -4.96 0.17
C GLN A 381 -30.91 -4.78 1.35
N ALA A 382 -29.63 -4.46 1.08
CA ALA A 382 -28.61 -4.28 2.11
C ALA A 382 -28.95 -3.18 3.12
N LYS A 383 -29.68 -2.14 2.69
CA LYS A 383 -30.13 -1.06 3.57
C LYS A 383 -31.15 -1.57 4.58
N GLU A 384 -32.13 -2.33 4.13
CA GLU A 384 -33.16 -2.93 4.97
C GLU A 384 -32.56 -3.91 5.98
N ILE A 385 -31.51 -4.64 5.59
CA ILE A 385 -30.76 -5.51 6.51
C ILE A 385 -30.13 -4.70 7.64
N ILE A 386 -29.37 -3.64 7.31
CA ILE A 386 -28.70 -2.81 8.32
C ILE A 386 -29.72 -2.04 9.18
N ASP A 387 -30.78 -1.50 8.57
CA ASP A 387 -31.88 -0.86 9.28
C ASP A 387 -32.56 -1.83 10.25
N ASN A 388 -32.73 -3.10 9.89
CA ASN A 388 -33.30 -4.12 10.77
C ASN A 388 -32.37 -4.42 11.96
N VAL A 389 -31.06 -4.54 11.72
CA VAL A 389 -30.06 -4.75 12.80
C VAL A 389 -30.09 -3.59 13.79
N VAL A 390 -29.97 -2.36 13.28
CA VAL A 390 -29.91 -1.14 14.10
C VAL A 390 -31.26 -0.86 14.74
N GLY A 391 -32.37 -1.08 14.05
CA GLY A 391 -33.72 -0.94 14.60
C GLY A 391 -34.00 -1.92 15.74
N LYS A 392 -33.43 -3.14 15.67
CA LYS A 392 -33.60 -4.15 16.71
C LYS A 392 -32.71 -3.94 17.93
N TYR A 393 -31.43 -3.64 17.71
CA TYR A 393 -30.41 -3.66 18.76
C TYR A 393 -29.71 -2.32 19.00
N GLY A 394 -30.07 -1.27 18.25
CA GLY A 394 -29.54 0.09 18.38
C GLY A 394 -28.16 0.31 17.77
N THR A 395 -27.45 -0.75 17.37
CA THR A 395 -26.09 -0.67 16.80
C THR A 395 -25.75 -1.95 16.02
N ILE A 396 -24.59 -1.95 15.35
CA ILE A 396 -23.94 -3.12 14.78
C ILE A 396 -22.45 -3.08 15.13
N ASP A 397 -21.91 -4.12 15.78
CA ASP A 397 -20.50 -4.21 16.20
C ASP A 397 -19.66 -5.07 15.25
N ILE A 398 -20.27 -6.13 14.73
CA ILE A 398 -19.60 -7.18 13.98
C ILE A 398 -20.43 -7.49 12.73
N LEU A 399 -19.76 -7.57 11.58
CA LEU A 399 -20.34 -7.97 10.31
C LEU A 399 -19.60 -9.20 9.76
N VAL A 400 -20.32 -10.31 9.59
CA VAL A 400 -19.82 -11.52 8.93
C VAL A 400 -20.52 -11.67 7.58
N ASN A 401 -19.82 -11.28 6.51
CA ASN A 401 -20.33 -11.38 5.14
C ASN A 401 -20.12 -12.81 4.61
N ASN A 402 -21.10 -13.68 4.89
CA ASN A 402 -21.06 -15.11 4.56
C ASN A 402 -22.02 -15.51 3.43
N ALA A 403 -23.05 -14.71 3.14
CA ALA A 403 -24.02 -15.01 2.08
C ALA A 403 -23.34 -15.39 0.75
N GLY A 404 -23.92 -16.38 0.07
CA GLY A 404 -23.32 -16.91 -1.14
C GLY A 404 -24.21 -17.88 -1.91
N ILE A 405 -23.89 -18.04 -3.18
CA ILE A 405 -24.54 -18.94 -4.13
C ILE A 405 -23.51 -19.55 -5.07
N LEU A 406 -23.82 -20.71 -5.66
CA LEU A 406 -23.02 -21.27 -6.75
C LEU A 406 -23.80 -21.27 -8.06
N ARG A 407 -23.10 -20.96 -9.15
CA ARG A 407 -23.55 -21.09 -10.54
C ARG A 407 -22.38 -21.64 -11.36
N ASP A 408 -21.90 -22.80 -10.92
CA ASP A 408 -20.72 -23.44 -11.49
C ASP A 408 -20.97 -23.87 -12.92
N LYS A 409 -20.05 -23.47 -13.79
CA LYS A 409 -20.09 -23.72 -15.21
C LYS A 409 -18.71 -23.52 -15.80
N SER A 410 -18.25 -24.42 -16.67
CA SER A 410 -17.08 -24.15 -17.51
C SER A 410 -17.22 -22.78 -18.15
N PHE A 411 -16.15 -21.99 -18.20
CA PHE A 411 -16.15 -20.63 -18.72
C PHE A 411 -16.80 -20.53 -20.11
N ALA A 412 -16.60 -21.53 -20.98
CA ALA A 412 -17.25 -21.61 -22.28
C ALA A 412 -18.80 -21.63 -22.23
N LYS A 413 -19.38 -22.28 -21.23
CA LYS A 413 -20.84 -22.46 -21.08
C LYS A 413 -21.49 -21.49 -20.09
N MET A 414 -20.71 -20.74 -19.33
CA MET A 414 -21.20 -19.77 -18.34
C MET A 414 -22.00 -18.65 -19.00
N SER A 415 -23.23 -18.42 -18.58
CA SER A 415 -24.05 -17.31 -19.09
C SER A 415 -23.69 -15.99 -18.41
N ASN A 416 -24.10 -14.88 -19.01
CA ASN A 416 -23.91 -13.56 -18.41
C ASN A 416 -24.74 -13.41 -17.13
N GLU A 417 -25.93 -14.00 -17.09
CA GLU A 417 -26.81 -13.99 -15.92
C GLU A 417 -26.19 -14.76 -14.75
N GLU A 418 -25.57 -15.92 -15.04
CA GLU A 418 -24.83 -16.71 -14.05
C GLU A 418 -23.61 -15.95 -13.50
N TRP A 419 -22.89 -15.21 -14.36
CA TRP A 419 -21.80 -14.34 -13.95
C TRP A 419 -22.29 -13.20 -13.04
N GLN A 420 -23.25 -12.42 -13.52
CA GLN A 420 -23.75 -11.23 -12.84
C GLN A 420 -24.38 -11.56 -11.48
N LEU A 421 -25.14 -12.65 -11.40
CA LEU A 421 -25.79 -13.05 -10.15
C LEU A 421 -24.75 -13.39 -9.06
N VAL A 422 -23.68 -14.10 -9.43
CA VAL A 422 -22.60 -14.45 -8.49
C VAL A 422 -21.84 -13.19 -8.05
N GLN A 423 -21.45 -12.31 -8.97
CA GLN A 423 -20.80 -11.04 -8.63
C GLN A 423 -21.67 -10.21 -7.68
N LYS A 424 -22.97 -10.10 -7.98
CA LYS A 424 -23.91 -9.28 -7.22
C LYS A 424 -24.11 -9.78 -5.79
N VAL A 425 -24.27 -11.09 -5.59
CA VAL A 425 -24.44 -11.65 -4.22
C VAL A 425 -23.15 -11.56 -3.43
N HIS A 426 -22.03 -11.97 -4.02
CA HIS A 426 -20.79 -12.13 -3.28
C HIS A 426 -20.01 -10.83 -3.09
N LEU A 427 -19.81 -10.07 -4.16
CA LEU A 427 -18.98 -8.87 -4.12
C LEU A 427 -19.81 -7.65 -3.76
N ASN A 428 -20.88 -7.36 -4.53
CA ASN A 428 -21.70 -6.17 -4.30
C ASN A 428 -22.44 -6.23 -2.96
N GLY A 429 -23.01 -7.38 -2.60
CA GLY A 429 -23.66 -7.56 -1.29
C GLY A 429 -22.69 -7.31 -0.13
N THR A 430 -21.48 -7.86 -0.20
CA THR A 430 -20.41 -7.63 0.79
C THR A 430 -20.05 -6.15 0.89
N PHE A 431 -19.87 -5.48 -0.25
CA PHE A 431 -19.58 -4.05 -0.30
C PHE A 431 -20.70 -3.21 0.33
N GLU A 432 -21.95 -3.39 -0.12
CA GLU A 432 -23.08 -2.57 0.33
C GLU A 432 -23.35 -2.71 1.82
N LEU A 433 -23.38 -3.96 2.33
CA LEU A 433 -23.56 -4.21 3.76
C LEU A 433 -22.45 -3.56 4.59
N THR A 434 -21.20 -3.70 4.15
CA THR A 434 -20.06 -3.11 4.84
C THR A 434 -20.11 -1.58 4.79
N ARG A 435 -20.46 -1.00 3.64
CA ARG A 435 -20.58 0.45 3.44
C ARG A 435 -21.67 1.05 4.34
N LEU A 436 -22.80 0.36 4.48
CA LEU A 436 -23.93 0.79 5.30
C LEU A 436 -23.68 0.56 6.81
N ALA A 437 -22.94 -0.49 7.18
CA ALA A 437 -22.49 -0.69 8.56
C ALA A 437 -21.39 0.30 8.99
N TRP A 438 -20.59 0.79 8.04
CA TRP A 438 -19.39 1.59 8.30
C TRP A 438 -19.60 2.83 9.16
N PRO A 439 -20.63 3.67 8.94
CA PRO A 439 -20.89 4.84 9.80
C PRO A 439 -21.10 4.43 11.27
N HIS A 440 -21.82 3.33 11.52
CA HIS A 440 -22.04 2.83 12.88
C HIS A 440 -20.75 2.35 13.54
N PHE A 441 -19.79 1.83 12.78
CA PHE A 441 -18.47 1.47 13.30
C PHE A 441 -17.63 2.72 13.60
N LEU A 442 -17.68 3.73 12.72
CA LEU A 442 -16.96 4.99 12.90
C LEU A 442 -17.43 5.76 14.13
N ASP A 443 -18.74 5.87 14.33
CA ASP A 443 -19.35 6.64 15.42
C ASP A 443 -18.87 6.18 16.80
N LYS A 444 -18.65 4.87 16.96
CA LYS A 444 -18.20 4.27 18.23
C LYS A 444 -16.72 3.88 18.23
N LYS A 445 -15.98 4.14 17.15
CA LYS A 445 -14.58 3.71 16.98
C LYS A 445 -14.38 2.22 17.31
N TYR A 446 -15.29 1.39 16.82
CA TYR A 446 -15.22 -0.05 16.98
C TYR A 446 -16.00 -0.74 15.86
N GLY A 447 -15.33 -1.65 15.16
CA GLY A 447 -15.98 -2.54 14.20
C GLY A 447 -15.12 -3.76 13.91
N ARG A 448 -15.77 -4.90 13.67
CA ARG A 448 -15.09 -6.12 13.20
C ARG A 448 -15.81 -6.64 11.97
N VAL A 449 -15.08 -6.72 10.85
CA VAL A 449 -15.59 -7.26 9.60
C VAL A 449 -14.87 -8.57 9.31
N VAL A 450 -15.61 -9.66 9.14
CA VAL A 450 -15.06 -10.95 8.72
C VAL A 450 -15.71 -11.31 7.39
N ASN A 451 -14.93 -11.19 6.32
CA ASN A 451 -15.38 -11.50 4.97
C ASN A 451 -15.05 -12.95 4.61
N ILE A 452 -15.98 -13.64 3.96
CA ILE A 452 -15.75 -15.02 3.51
C ILE A 452 -15.26 -15.02 2.06
N THR A 453 -13.99 -15.35 1.85
CA THR A 453 -13.44 -15.68 0.53
C THR A 453 -13.52 -17.19 0.27
N SER A 454 -12.73 -17.71 -0.66
CA SER A 454 -12.60 -19.13 -0.96
C SER A 454 -11.22 -19.38 -1.55
N THR A 455 -10.68 -20.58 -1.35
CA THR A 455 -9.49 -21.06 -2.07
C THR A 455 -9.70 -21.10 -3.58
N SER A 456 -10.94 -21.21 -4.07
CA SER A 456 -11.25 -21.00 -5.50
C SER A 456 -10.99 -19.56 -5.94
N GLY A 457 -11.13 -18.57 -5.05
CA GLY A 457 -10.76 -17.19 -5.34
C GLY A 457 -9.27 -16.92 -5.15
N ILE A 458 -8.61 -17.59 -4.20
CA ILE A 458 -7.17 -17.45 -3.98
C ILE A 458 -6.39 -18.08 -5.14
N TYR A 459 -6.77 -19.28 -5.61
CA TYR A 459 -5.96 -20.07 -6.54
C TYR A 459 -6.59 -20.31 -7.90
N GLY A 460 -7.80 -19.77 -8.15
CA GLY A 460 -8.64 -20.15 -9.28
C GLY A 460 -9.16 -21.59 -9.22
N ASN A 461 -10.27 -21.88 -9.90
CA ASN A 461 -10.77 -23.25 -10.03
C ASN A 461 -11.56 -23.46 -11.32
N PHE A 462 -11.33 -24.59 -12.00
CA PHE A 462 -12.02 -24.93 -13.25
C PHE A 462 -13.55 -24.90 -13.06
N GLY A 463 -14.26 -24.19 -13.93
CA GLY A 463 -15.72 -24.12 -13.91
C GLY A 463 -16.29 -23.14 -12.88
N GLN A 464 -15.44 -22.34 -12.24
CA GLN A 464 -15.84 -21.39 -11.22
C GLN A 464 -15.36 -19.96 -11.52
N ALA A 465 -15.19 -19.57 -12.78
CA ALA A 465 -14.65 -18.25 -13.13
C ALA A 465 -15.38 -17.09 -12.44
N ASN A 466 -16.72 -17.09 -12.44
CA ASN A 466 -17.54 -16.12 -11.71
C ASN A 466 -17.27 -16.12 -10.20
N TYR A 467 -17.30 -17.30 -9.57
CA TYR A 467 -17.14 -17.43 -8.12
C TYR A 467 -15.72 -17.10 -7.68
N ALA A 468 -14.71 -17.60 -8.39
CA ALA A 468 -13.30 -17.30 -8.18
C ALA A 468 -13.04 -15.79 -8.25
N THR A 469 -13.51 -15.13 -9.30
CA THR A 469 -13.38 -13.67 -9.46
C THR A 469 -14.03 -12.91 -8.31
N ALA A 470 -15.28 -13.23 -7.95
CA ALA A 470 -15.96 -12.55 -6.85
C ALA A 470 -15.22 -12.74 -5.51
N LYS A 471 -14.76 -13.96 -5.23
CA LYS A 471 -14.08 -14.30 -3.96
C LYS A 471 -12.68 -13.71 -3.90
N ALA A 472 -11.95 -13.64 -5.02
CA ALA A 472 -10.69 -12.92 -5.11
C ALA A 472 -10.88 -11.41 -4.86
N ALA A 473 -11.91 -10.81 -5.48
CA ALA A 473 -12.22 -9.39 -5.30
C ALA A 473 -12.49 -9.00 -3.83
N ILE A 474 -13.08 -9.90 -3.05
CA ILE A 474 -13.28 -9.71 -1.60
C ILE A 474 -11.94 -9.58 -0.85
N ILE A 475 -10.85 -10.21 -1.31
CA ILE A 475 -9.53 -10.09 -0.68
C ILE A 475 -9.00 -8.65 -0.82
N GLY A 476 -9.00 -8.13 -2.05
CA GLY A 476 -8.58 -6.75 -2.33
C GLY A 476 -9.46 -5.71 -1.64
N PHE A 477 -10.78 -5.94 -1.62
CA PHE A 477 -11.73 -5.11 -0.87
C PHE A 477 -11.40 -5.06 0.64
N THR A 478 -11.22 -6.25 1.25
CA THR A 478 -10.92 -6.40 2.69
C THR A 478 -9.64 -5.67 3.07
N ARG A 479 -8.58 -5.81 2.26
CA ARG A 479 -7.28 -5.17 2.50
C ARG A 479 -7.40 -3.64 2.51
N THR A 480 -8.13 -3.03 1.58
CA THR A 480 -8.37 -1.57 1.61
C THR A 480 -9.14 -1.14 2.84
N ILE A 481 -10.27 -1.77 3.16
CA ILE A 481 -11.07 -1.33 4.34
C ILE A 481 -10.33 -1.58 5.65
N ALA A 482 -9.41 -2.55 5.71
CA ALA A 482 -8.52 -2.73 6.85
C ALA A 482 -7.58 -1.53 7.04
N ILE A 483 -6.99 -1.02 5.96
CA ILE A 483 -6.14 0.20 5.97
C ILE A 483 -6.98 1.41 6.41
N GLU A 484 -8.16 1.62 5.84
CA GLU A 484 -9.00 2.78 6.16
C GLU A 484 -9.61 2.73 7.58
N GLY A 485 -9.87 1.53 8.07
CA GLY A 485 -10.47 1.26 9.38
C GLY A 485 -9.49 1.35 10.56
N ALA A 486 -8.20 1.13 10.31
CA ALA A 486 -7.18 0.96 11.36
C ALA A 486 -7.20 2.08 12.42
N LYS A 487 -7.24 3.35 11.98
CA LYS A 487 -7.23 4.52 12.89
C LYS A 487 -8.47 4.66 13.77
N ASN A 488 -9.55 3.94 13.45
CA ASN A 488 -10.82 3.95 14.17
C ASN A 488 -11.10 2.62 14.88
N ASN A 489 -10.08 1.75 15.06
CA ASN A 489 -10.25 0.41 15.64
C ASN A 489 -11.35 -0.41 14.91
N ILE A 490 -11.43 -0.23 13.60
CA ILE A 490 -12.21 -1.07 12.71
C ILE A 490 -11.24 -2.04 12.06
N LYS A 491 -11.38 -3.33 12.37
CA LYS A 491 -10.52 -4.40 11.81
C LYS A 491 -11.33 -5.23 10.83
N ALA A 492 -10.73 -5.54 9.69
CA ALA A 492 -11.34 -6.34 8.64
C ALA A 492 -10.39 -7.47 8.23
N ASN A 493 -10.82 -8.73 8.33
CA ASN A 493 -10.01 -9.89 7.93
C ASN A 493 -10.84 -10.80 7.02
N VAL A 494 -10.15 -11.66 6.26
CA VAL A 494 -10.78 -12.53 5.27
C VAL A 494 -10.45 -14.01 5.53
N VAL A 495 -11.46 -14.87 5.42
CA VAL A 495 -11.35 -16.32 5.69
C VAL A 495 -11.81 -17.13 4.49
N ALA A 496 -11.00 -18.10 4.07
CA ALA A 496 -11.33 -19.15 3.11
C ALA A 496 -11.66 -20.45 3.86
N PRO A 497 -12.94 -20.74 4.14
CA PRO A 497 -13.33 -21.95 4.83
C PRO A 497 -13.31 -23.17 3.90
N HIS A 498 -12.84 -24.30 4.43
CA HIS A 498 -13.08 -25.62 3.86
C HIS A 498 -14.01 -26.41 4.81
N ALA A 499 -15.28 -26.54 4.39
CA ALA A 499 -16.31 -27.20 5.18
C ALA A 499 -17.35 -27.91 4.31
N GLU A 500 -18.00 -28.91 4.91
CA GLU A 500 -19.21 -29.54 4.39
C GLU A 500 -20.38 -28.55 4.44
N THR A 501 -20.95 -28.27 3.27
CA THR A 501 -22.11 -27.39 3.11
C THR A 501 -23.07 -27.98 2.11
N ALA A 502 -24.31 -27.49 2.06
CA ALA A 502 -25.24 -27.82 0.99
C ALA A 502 -24.65 -27.61 -0.43
N MET A 503 -23.65 -26.74 -0.56
CA MET A 503 -22.95 -26.41 -1.81
C MET A 503 -21.80 -27.38 -2.15
N THR A 504 -21.22 -28.08 -1.16
CA THR A 504 -20.06 -28.99 -1.34
C THR A 504 -20.42 -30.48 -1.15
N LEU A 505 -21.65 -30.79 -0.73
CA LEU A 505 -22.14 -32.16 -0.49
C LEU A 505 -22.02 -33.11 -1.70
N THR A 506 -22.05 -32.61 -2.93
CA THR A 506 -21.93 -33.44 -4.16
C THR A 506 -20.49 -33.71 -4.57
N ILE A 507 -19.52 -33.06 -3.92
CA ILE A 507 -18.09 -33.15 -4.21
C ILE A 507 -17.37 -34.14 -3.28
N PHE A 508 -17.85 -34.28 -2.03
CA PHE A 508 -17.23 -35.14 -1.03
C PHE A 508 -17.51 -36.63 -1.24
N GLN A 509 -16.49 -37.48 -1.02
CA GLN A 509 -16.68 -38.92 -1.00
C GLN A 509 -17.40 -39.36 0.27
N GLU A 510 -17.97 -40.56 0.27
CA GLU A 510 -18.71 -41.07 1.43
C GLU A 510 -17.84 -41.23 2.70
N SER A 511 -16.53 -41.45 2.51
CA SER A 511 -15.50 -41.45 3.56
C SER A 511 -15.23 -40.09 4.19
N ASP A 512 -15.59 -39.00 3.50
CA ASP A 512 -15.28 -37.63 3.91
C ASP A 512 -16.40 -36.98 4.72
N LYS A 513 -17.58 -37.61 4.77
CA LYS A 513 -18.74 -37.11 5.53
C LYS A 513 -18.39 -36.94 7.01
N ASN A 514 -18.75 -35.80 7.59
CA ASN A 514 -18.46 -35.37 8.96
C ASN A 514 -16.97 -35.11 9.28
N LEU A 515 -16.07 -35.05 8.29
CA LEU A 515 -14.68 -34.63 8.53
C LEU A 515 -14.54 -33.12 8.62
N TYR A 516 -15.44 -32.38 7.95
CA TYR A 516 -15.35 -30.93 7.82
C TYR A 516 -16.61 -30.22 8.29
N PRO A 517 -17.13 -30.49 9.51
CA PRO A 517 -18.32 -29.81 9.97
C PRO A 517 -18.02 -28.30 10.10
N PRO A 518 -18.95 -27.42 9.70
CA PRO A 518 -18.76 -25.97 9.75
C PRO A 518 -18.27 -25.40 11.08
N LYS A 519 -18.64 -26.03 12.19
CA LYS A 519 -18.17 -25.68 13.53
C LYS A 519 -16.64 -25.62 13.67
N LEU A 520 -15.87 -26.29 12.82
CA LEU A 520 -14.40 -26.28 12.86
C LEU A 520 -13.76 -25.02 12.25
N VAL A 521 -14.55 -24.12 11.67
CA VAL A 521 -14.07 -22.80 11.22
C VAL A 521 -14.53 -21.69 12.17
N ALA A 522 -15.66 -21.88 12.86
CA ALA A 522 -16.27 -20.87 13.74
C ALA A 522 -15.31 -20.28 14.81
N PRO A 523 -14.42 -21.06 15.47
CA PRO A 523 -13.44 -20.51 16.41
C PRO A 523 -12.59 -19.38 15.85
N LEU A 524 -12.12 -19.52 14.61
CA LEU A 524 -11.34 -18.49 13.92
C LEU A 524 -12.17 -17.23 13.67
N LEU A 525 -13.39 -17.38 13.16
CA LEU A 525 -14.27 -16.25 12.88
C LEU A 525 -14.58 -15.45 14.15
N ILE A 526 -14.85 -16.14 15.26
CA ILE A 526 -15.10 -15.49 16.55
C ILE A 526 -13.86 -14.76 17.05
N PHE A 527 -12.68 -15.39 16.96
CA PHE A 527 -11.44 -14.74 17.37
C PHE A 527 -11.18 -13.48 16.54
N LEU A 528 -11.33 -13.55 15.21
CA LEU A 528 -11.20 -12.40 14.30
C LEU A 528 -12.25 -11.32 14.53
N ALA A 529 -13.42 -11.69 15.08
CA ALA A 529 -14.48 -10.78 15.45
C ALA A 529 -14.38 -10.24 16.90
N SER A 530 -13.37 -10.66 17.66
CA SER A 530 -13.20 -10.26 19.05
C SER A 530 -12.39 -8.96 19.20
N GLU A 531 -12.40 -8.38 20.39
CA GLU A 531 -11.49 -7.28 20.72
C GLU A 531 -10.02 -7.69 20.71
N GLN A 532 -9.74 -8.95 21.03
CA GLN A 532 -8.39 -9.48 21.22
C GLN A 532 -7.63 -9.71 19.92
N VAL A 533 -8.29 -9.69 18.76
CA VAL A 533 -7.62 -9.92 17.47
C VAL A 533 -6.48 -8.92 17.27
N PRO A 534 -5.22 -9.36 17.09
CA PRO A 534 -4.11 -8.43 16.94
C PRO A 534 -4.04 -7.84 15.53
N VAL A 535 -4.52 -8.57 14.52
CA VAL A 535 -4.31 -8.27 13.09
C VAL A 535 -5.53 -7.68 12.36
N THR A 536 -5.28 -7.07 11.21
CA THR A 536 -6.27 -6.61 10.25
C THR A 536 -5.70 -6.74 8.83
N GLY A 537 -6.54 -6.93 7.82
CA GLY A 537 -6.16 -7.09 6.42
C GLY A 537 -5.66 -8.49 6.06
N GLU A 538 -5.73 -9.45 6.98
CA GLU A 538 -5.10 -10.75 6.85
C GLU A 538 -6.03 -11.80 6.22
N LEU A 539 -5.40 -12.74 5.51
CA LEU A 539 -6.05 -13.87 4.83
C LEU A 539 -5.73 -15.18 5.55
N PHE A 540 -6.78 -15.90 5.94
CA PHE A 540 -6.68 -17.21 6.57
C PHE A 540 -7.41 -18.29 5.78
N GLU A 541 -6.86 -19.49 5.77
CA GLU A 541 -7.54 -20.71 5.34
C GLU A 541 -7.81 -21.60 6.56
N GLY A 542 -8.97 -22.25 6.60
CA GLY A 542 -9.34 -23.06 7.77
C GLY A 542 -10.35 -24.15 7.47
N GLY A 543 -10.15 -25.32 8.06
CA GLY A 543 -11.02 -26.49 7.89
C GLY A 543 -10.42 -27.76 8.50
N GLY A 544 -11.28 -28.70 8.90
CA GLY A 544 -10.82 -30.01 9.41
C GLY A 544 -9.97 -29.98 10.68
N GLY A 545 -10.00 -28.88 11.45
CA GLY A 545 -9.11 -28.68 12.60
C GLY A 545 -7.76 -28.06 12.24
N TRP A 546 -7.52 -27.63 10.99
CA TRP A 546 -6.35 -26.87 10.60
C TRP A 546 -6.69 -25.40 10.36
N ILE A 547 -5.80 -24.48 10.75
CA ILE A 547 -5.86 -23.06 10.38
C ILE A 547 -4.46 -22.60 9.96
N GLY A 548 -4.35 -21.91 8.82
CA GLY A 548 -3.13 -21.26 8.36
C GLY A 548 -3.37 -19.86 7.80
N LYS A 549 -2.29 -19.08 7.70
CA LYS A 549 -2.25 -17.74 7.10
C LYS A 549 -1.68 -17.84 5.69
N THR A 550 -2.24 -17.07 4.76
CA THR A 550 -1.74 -16.99 3.37
C THR A 550 -1.34 -15.56 3.05
N ARG A 551 -0.12 -15.37 2.51
CA ARG A 551 0.47 -14.08 2.14
C ARG A 551 1.10 -14.13 0.75
N TRP A 552 1.66 -13.01 0.33
CA TRP A 552 2.46 -12.93 -0.89
C TRP A 552 3.93 -13.26 -0.63
N GLN A 553 4.55 -13.93 -1.58
CA GLN A 553 6.00 -14.09 -1.71
C GLN A 553 6.39 -13.72 -3.14
N ARG A 554 7.43 -12.92 -3.29
CA ARG A 554 7.95 -12.43 -4.57
C ARG A 554 9.36 -12.96 -4.79
N ALA A 555 9.66 -13.40 -6.00
CA ALA A 555 11.01 -13.67 -6.45
C ALA A 555 11.84 -12.37 -6.40
N LYS A 556 13.16 -12.48 -6.22
CA LYS A 556 14.04 -11.31 -6.40
C LYS A 556 13.92 -10.69 -7.79
N GLY A 557 13.57 -11.49 -8.79
CA GLY A 557 13.29 -11.01 -10.13
C GLY A 557 14.54 -10.62 -10.92
N ALA A 558 14.33 -10.04 -12.10
CA ALA A 558 15.37 -9.48 -12.95
C ALA A 558 15.13 -7.98 -13.16
N VAL A 559 16.20 -7.21 -13.34
CA VAL A 559 16.17 -5.76 -13.58
C VAL A 559 16.85 -5.45 -14.90
N SER A 560 16.13 -4.76 -15.80
CA SER A 560 16.69 -4.22 -17.04
C SER A 560 17.02 -2.74 -16.86
N LYS A 561 18.33 -2.44 -16.88
CA LYS A 561 18.87 -1.08 -16.77
C LYS A 561 18.94 -0.34 -18.09
N ASP A 562 18.88 -1.05 -19.22
CA ASP A 562 18.91 -0.46 -20.56
C ASP A 562 17.83 0.61 -20.73
N ALA A 563 18.10 1.68 -21.46
CA ALA A 563 17.10 2.72 -21.75
C ALA A 563 15.80 2.14 -22.36
N VAL A 564 15.91 1.06 -23.14
CA VAL A 564 14.77 0.33 -23.70
C VAL A 564 14.86 -1.14 -23.34
N THR A 565 13.92 -1.61 -22.52
CA THR A 565 13.80 -3.04 -22.22
C THR A 565 13.06 -3.76 -23.35
N THR A 566 13.52 -4.96 -23.74
CA THR A 566 12.95 -5.73 -24.85
C THR A 566 12.28 -7.01 -24.38
N ALA A 567 11.38 -7.58 -25.19
CA ALA A 567 10.74 -8.86 -24.86
C ALA A 567 11.76 -10.01 -24.87
N GLU A 568 12.85 -9.85 -25.64
CA GLU A 568 13.99 -10.76 -25.68
C GLU A 568 14.75 -10.78 -24.36
N PHE A 569 14.94 -9.62 -23.70
CA PHE A 569 15.47 -9.56 -22.33
C PHE A 569 14.64 -10.44 -21.39
N ILE A 570 13.30 -10.32 -21.45
CA ILE A 570 12.42 -11.15 -20.62
C ILE A 570 12.62 -12.64 -20.91
N LYS A 571 12.76 -13.02 -22.18
CA LYS A 571 13.00 -14.41 -22.56
C LYS A 571 14.33 -14.94 -22.02
N GLU A 572 15.38 -14.14 -22.07
CA GLU A 572 16.72 -14.50 -21.59
C GLU A 572 16.77 -14.62 -20.07
N HIS A 573 16.04 -13.74 -19.37
CA HIS A 573 16.01 -13.67 -17.91
C HIS A 573 14.78 -14.33 -17.27
N ILE A 574 13.95 -15.07 -18.02
CA ILE A 574 12.71 -15.64 -17.46
C ILE A 574 12.97 -16.59 -16.29
N GLY A 575 14.11 -17.29 -16.32
CA GLY A 575 14.57 -18.13 -15.22
C GLY A 575 14.76 -17.33 -13.93
N GLU A 576 15.38 -16.15 -13.99
CA GLU A 576 15.59 -15.25 -12.84
C GLU A 576 14.28 -14.61 -12.37
N ILE A 577 13.45 -14.16 -13.31
CA ILE A 577 12.14 -13.55 -13.03
C ILE A 577 11.23 -14.50 -12.22
N THR A 578 11.39 -15.81 -12.44
CA THR A 578 10.57 -16.87 -11.84
C THR A 578 11.31 -17.68 -10.76
N ASP A 579 12.53 -17.30 -10.39
CA ASP A 579 13.33 -18.02 -9.39
C ASP A 579 13.00 -17.57 -7.96
N PHE A 580 12.48 -18.51 -7.17
CA PHE A 580 12.22 -18.31 -5.74
C PHE A 580 13.29 -18.96 -4.83
N SER A 581 14.34 -19.54 -5.40
CA SER A 581 15.39 -20.23 -4.65
C SER A 581 16.59 -19.32 -4.32
N SER A 582 16.88 -18.32 -5.16
CA SER A 582 17.99 -17.36 -4.95
C SER A 582 17.66 -16.21 -3.99
N GLY A 583 16.54 -16.30 -3.27
CA GLY A 583 16.04 -15.30 -2.33
C GLY A 583 14.64 -14.81 -2.70
N THR A 584 13.88 -14.43 -1.69
CA THR A 584 12.49 -13.99 -1.85
C THR A 584 12.17 -12.82 -0.93
N GLU A 585 11.15 -12.07 -1.30
CA GLU A 585 10.59 -10.98 -0.50
C GLU A 585 9.12 -11.24 -0.19
N ASN A 586 8.60 -10.65 0.89
CA ASN A 586 7.21 -10.83 1.30
C ASN A 586 6.51 -9.47 1.51
N PRO A 587 6.37 -8.64 0.47
CA PRO A 587 5.74 -7.33 0.60
C PRO A 587 4.32 -7.46 1.14
N ALA A 588 4.01 -6.71 2.20
CA ALA A 588 2.69 -6.68 2.83
C ALA A 588 1.87 -5.43 2.44
N SER A 589 2.49 -4.44 1.81
CA SER A 589 1.84 -3.20 1.38
C SER A 589 2.32 -2.72 0.01
N THR A 590 1.55 -1.83 -0.63
CA THR A 590 1.98 -1.14 -1.86
C THR A 590 3.29 -0.38 -1.67
N THR A 591 3.47 0.23 -0.50
CA THR A 591 4.68 0.98 -0.16
C THR A 591 5.88 0.06 -0.03
N GLU A 592 5.78 -1.05 0.71
CA GLU A 592 6.87 -2.03 0.85
C GLU A 592 7.26 -2.63 -0.50
N SER A 593 6.27 -3.05 -1.31
CA SER A 593 6.53 -3.59 -2.66
C SER A 593 7.28 -2.56 -3.52
N SER A 594 6.82 -1.30 -3.51
CA SER A 594 7.47 -0.22 -4.25
C SER A 594 8.90 -0.02 -3.76
N MET A 595 9.12 0.15 -2.46
CA MET A 595 10.45 0.35 -1.88
C MET A 595 11.44 -0.76 -2.24
N ALA A 596 11.01 -2.02 -2.19
CA ALA A 596 11.85 -3.15 -2.53
C ALA A 596 12.21 -3.18 -4.04
N ILE A 597 11.25 -2.87 -4.93
CA ILE A 597 11.53 -2.77 -6.37
C ILE A 597 12.57 -1.68 -6.64
N LEU A 598 12.47 -0.54 -5.95
CA LEU A 598 13.37 0.58 -6.15
C LEU A 598 14.79 0.30 -5.70
N SER A 599 14.95 -0.41 -4.57
CA SER A 599 16.27 -0.87 -4.11
C SER A 599 16.89 -1.73 -5.21
N ALA A 600 16.14 -2.71 -5.72
CA ALA A 600 16.62 -3.60 -6.77
C ALA A 600 17.01 -2.85 -8.06
N VAL A 601 16.30 -1.77 -8.42
CA VAL A 601 16.64 -0.95 -9.58
C VAL A 601 17.89 -0.08 -9.35
N GLY A 602 18.18 0.30 -8.10
CA GLY A 602 19.28 1.21 -7.76
C GLY A 602 20.61 0.59 -7.31
N ASP A 603 20.69 -0.73 -7.08
CA ASP A 603 21.75 -1.36 -6.27
C ASP A 603 23.08 -1.74 -6.98
N ASP A 604 23.35 -1.47 -8.27
CA ASP A 604 24.69 -1.82 -8.87
C ASP A 604 25.47 -0.70 -9.59
N ASP A 605 25.41 0.57 -9.17
CA ASP A 605 26.28 1.64 -9.73
C ASP A 605 27.72 1.64 -9.16
N ASP A 606 28.25 0.49 -8.72
CA ASP A 606 29.61 0.38 -8.14
C ASP A 606 30.67 -0.29 -9.03
N ASP A 607 30.32 -0.80 -10.22
CA ASP A 607 31.31 -1.39 -11.14
C ASP A 607 30.92 -1.16 -12.62
N GLU A 608 31.41 -0.08 -13.25
CA GLU A 608 32.04 -0.07 -14.59
C GLU A 608 32.34 1.38 -15.07
N ASP A 609 33.56 1.57 -15.57
CA ASP A 609 34.12 2.79 -16.16
C ASP A 609 33.59 3.04 -17.60
N GLU A 610 33.71 4.30 -18.07
CA GLU A 610 33.67 4.80 -19.47
C GLU A 610 32.25 4.90 -20.14
N ASP A 611 31.84 5.97 -20.85
CA ASP A 611 32.51 7.03 -21.59
C ASP A 611 31.58 8.26 -21.70
N ASP A 612 32.18 9.44 -21.82
CA ASP A 612 31.52 10.71 -22.14
C ASP A 612 30.91 10.65 -23.56
N GLU A 613 29.58 10.70 -23.68
CA GLU A 613 28.93 11.15 -24.92
C GLU A 613 27.97 12.32 -24.63
N ASP A 614 28.24 13.41 -25.34
CA ASP A 614 27.50 14.67 -25.33
C ASP A 614 26.00 14.43 -25.63
N VAL A 615 25.13 14.72 -24.65
CA VAL A 615 23.68 14.79 -24.87
C VAL A 615 23.31 16.24 -25.20
N GLU A 616 22.91 16.47 -26.46
CA GLU A 616 22.33 17.74 -26.90
C GLU A 616 20.98 17.97 -26.20
N GLU A 617 20.81 19.15 -25.61
CA GLU A 617 19.62 19.62 -24.91
C GLU A 617 18.44 19.82 -25.90
N GLU A 618 17.35 19.07 -25.73
CA GLU A 618 16.02 19.47 -26.22
C GLU A 618 15.20 20.06 -25.07
N GLU A 619 14.74 21.30 -25.25
CA GLU A 619 14.01 22.10 -24.26
C GLU A 619 12.67 21.45 -23.84
N GLU A 620 12.50 21.18 -22.54
CA GLU A 620 11.28 20.65 -21.93
C GLU A 620 10.19 21.73 -21.72
N ASP A 621 8.95 21.39 -22.06
CA ASP A 621 7.73 22.22 -21.88
C ASP A 621 7.33 22.39 -20.39
N ASP A 622 7.72 23.51 -19.79
CA ASP A 622 6.99 24.52 -18.96
C ASP A 622 5.88 24.18 -17.91
N ASP A 623 5.63 22.93 -17.50
CA ASP A 623 4.58 22.60 -16.50
C ASP A 623 5.02 22.54 -15.02
N GLU A 624 6.31 22.77 -14.68
CA GLU A 624 6.83 22.69 -13.30
C GLU A 624 7.22 24.04 -12.65
N ASP A 625 6.44 25.10 -12.81
CA ASP A 625 6.73 26.34 -12.07
C ASP A 625 6.35 26.21 -10.57
N PRO A 626 7.30 26.25 -9.62
CA PRO A 626 7.01 26.18 -8.18
C PRO A 626 6.17 27.37 -7.70
N ALA A 627 6.12 28.47 -8.46
CA ALA A 627 5.21 29.59 -8.20
C ALA A 627 3.74 29.21 -8.44
N LYS A 628 3.46 28.20 -9.29
CA LYS A 628 2.11 27.65 -9.52
C LYS A 628 1.71 26.58 -8.48
N MET A 629 2.66 26.01 -7.74
CA MET A 629 2.36 25.07 -6.64
C MET A 629 1.77 25.83 -5.43
N PRO A 630 0.64 25.38 -4.84
CA PRO A 630 0.13 26.00 -3.61
C PRO A 630 1.14 25.81 -2.46
N ASP A 631 1.31 26.84 -1.62
CA ASP A 631 2.12 26.68 -0.40
C ASP A 631 1.48 25.61 0.52
N PRO A 632 2.26 24.65 1.03
CA PRO A 632 1.77 23.60 1.91
C PRO A 632 1.27 24.16 3.24
N ILE A 633 0.28 23.49 3.80
CA ILE A 633 -0.20 23.72 5.16
C ILE A 633 0.39 22.65 6.08
N PHE A 634 1.06 23.08 7.14
CA PHE A 634 1.56 22.22 8.22
C PHE A 634 0.77 22.52 9.48
N SER A 635 0.09 21.51 10.04
CA SER A 635 -0.72 21.66 11.24
C SER A 635 -0.16 20.83 12.39
N TRP A 636 -0.26 21.35 13.61
CA TRP A 636 0.12 20.65 14.82
C TRP A 636 -0.85 20.92 15.96
N ASN A 637 -0.84 20.01 16.94
CA ASN A 637 -1.50 20.18 18.24
C ASN A 637 -0.56 19.78 19.39
N ASP A 638 -1.09 19.71 20.60
CA ASP A 638 -0.35 19.36 21.81
C ASP A 638 0.42 18.04 21.69
N ARG A 639 -0.16 17.02 21.03
CA ARG A 639 0.49 15.71 20.83
C ARG A 639 1.77 15.86 20.03
N ASP A 640 1.75 16.64 18.96
CA ASP A 640 2.91 16.83 18.07
C ASP A 640 3.99 17.66 18.78
N VAL A 641 3.59 18.64 19.61
CA VAL A 641 4.49 19.39 20.49
C VAL A 641 5.16 18.48 21.51
N ILE A 642 4.39 17.63 22.20
CA ILE A 642 4.93 16.67 23.19
C ILE A 642 5.88 15.69 22.50
N LEU A 643 5.49 15.14 21.35
CA LEU A 643 6.33 14.21 20.58
C LEU A 643 7.67 14.85 20.20
N TYR A 644 7.64 16.09 19.70
CA TYR A 644 8.86 16.82 19.38
C TYR A 644 9.71 17.08 20.63
N ASN A 645 9.09 17.59 21.69
CA ASN A 645 9.77 17.92 22.93
C ASN A 645 10.47 16.69 23.54
N LEU A 646 9.80 15.53 23.55
CA LEU A 646 10.40 14.25 23.95
C LEU A 646 11.55 13.85 23.01
N GLY A 647 11.37 14.01 21.69
CA GLY A 647 12.39 13.77 20.68
C GLY A 647 13.66 14.60 20.85
N VAL A 648 13.56 15.79 21.48
CA VAL A 648 14.70 16.65 21.81
C VAL A 648 15.05 16.64 23.31
N GLY A 649 14.75 15.53 23.99
CA GLY A 649 15.28 15.23 25.32
C GLY A 649 14.47 15.78 26.50
N ALA A 650 13.25 16.28 26.27
CA ALA A 650 12.32 16.50 27.37
C ALA A 650 11.90 15.18 28.01
N HIS A 651 11.59 15.21 29.29
CA HIS A 651 11.20 14.00 30.03
C HIS A 651 10.07 14.27 31.01
N ARG A 652 9.48 13.19 31.56
CA ARG A 652 8.31 13.21 32.46
C ARG A 652 8.35 14.18 33.67
N LYS A 653 9.53 14.68 34.07
CA LYS A 653 9.66 15.63 35.19
C LYS A 653 9.60 17.10 34.74
N GLU A 654 9.58 17.35 33.44
CA GLU A 654 9.53 18.69 32.84
C GLU A 654 8.15 18.90 32.24
N LEU A 655 7.14 19.01 33.12
CA LEU A 655 5.73 19.04 32.71
C LEU A 655 5.42 20.16 31.71
N LYS A 656 6.06 21.32 31.84
CA LYS A 656 6.04 22.42 30.86
C LYS A 656 6.37 22.01 29.41
N TYR A 657 6.95 20.85 29.17
CA TYR A 657 7.25 20.34 27.83
C TYR A 657 6.46 19.08 27.44
N VAL A 658 5.89 18.36 28.40
CA VAL A 658 5.33 17.01 28.15
C VAL A 658 3.91 16.80 28.70
N TYR A 659 3.30 17.85 29.26
CA TYR A 659 1.94 17.81 29.80
C TYR A 659 1.16 19.04 29.35
N GLU A 660 0.19 18.81 28.49
CA GLU A 660 -0.64 19.81 27.83
C GLU A 660 -1.49 20.66 28.79
N ASN A 661 -1.77 20.16 30.01
CA ASN A 661 -2.49 20.92 31.04
C ASN A 661 -1.56 21.57 32.07
N ASP A 662 -0.23 21.51 31.89
CA ASP A 662 0.68 22.34 32.65
C ASP A 662 0.44 23.82 32.31
N SER A 663 0.39 24.71 33.30
CA SER A 663 0.13 26.13 33.07
C SER A 663 1.22 26.81 32.24
N ASP A 664 2.42 26.23 32.18
CA ASP A 664 3.57 26.71 31.42
C ASP A 664 3.88 25.81 30.21
N PHE A 665 2.92 25.00 29.75
CA PHE A 665 3.10 24.12 28.59
C PHE A 665 3.54 24.92 27.37
N GLN A 666 4.69 24.54 26.80
CA GLN A 666 5.34 25.32 25.75
C GLN A 666 6.06 24.46 24.71
N VAL A 667 6.20 25.05 23.52
CA VAL A 667 6.94 24.48 22.40
C VAL A 667 8.41 24.84 22.53
N ILE A 668 9.31 23.86 22.40
CA ILE A 668 10.74 24.17 22.27
C ILE A 668 10.97 24.91 20.94
N PRO A 669 11.55 26.13 20.94
CA PRO A 669 11.71 27.03 19.80
C PRO A 669 12.15 26.41 18.47
N THR A 670 13.02 25.40 18.51
CA THR A 670 13.52 24.74 17.31
C THR A 670 12.48 23.90 16.58
N PHE A 671 11.30 23.65 17.16
CA PHE A 671 10.15 23.04 16.47
C PHE A 671 9.81 23.72 15.14
N CYS A 672 10.06 25.03 15.05
CA CYS A 672 9.78 25.88 13.89
C CYS A 672 10.47 25.47 12.58
N HIS A 673 11.45 24.54 12.60
CA HIS A 673 12.06 24.01 11.39
C HIS A 673 11.21 22.92 10.70
N LEU A 674 10.26 22.29 11.40
CA LEU A 674 9.50 21.15 10.87
C LEU A 674 8.76 21.49 9.55
N PRO A 675 8.08 22.65 9.41
CA PRO A 675 7.48 23.04 8.14
C PRO A 675 8.49 23.27 7.01
N THR A 676 9.78 23.50 7.32
CA THR A 676 10.81 23.75 6.30
C THR A 676 11.20 22.49 5.55
N PHE A 677 11.24 21.33 6.22
CA PHE A 677 11.77 20.09 5.63
C PHE A 677 10.72 19.01 5.35
N ASN A 678 9.51 19.13 5.92
CA ASN A 678 8.45 18.13 5.75
C ASN A 678 7.58 18.33 4.50
N THR A 679 8.08 19.00 3.44
CA THR A 679 7.28 19.32 2.25
C THR A 679 8.07 19.20 0.94
N VAL A 680 7.37 18.75 -0.10
CA VAL A 680 7.92 18.61 -1.47
C VAL A 680 8.26 19.97 -2.08
N LYS A 681 7.45 21.00 -1.81
CA LYS A 681 7.65 22.35 -2.35
C LYS A 681 9.01 22.94 -1.93
N SER A 682 9.47 22.65 -0.72
CA SER A 682 10.78 23.07 -0.22
C SER A 682 11.92 22.56 -1.11
N GLN A 683 11.91 21.24 -1.41
CA GLN A 683 12.94 20.58 -2.22
C GLN A 683 12.94 21.09 -3.66
N VAL A 684 11.77 21.13 -4.30
CA VAL A 684 11.61 21.59 -5.68
C VAL A 684 12.09 23.03 -5.87
N THR A 685 11.88 23.90 -4.86
CA THR A 685 12.24 25.32 -4.94
C THR A 685 13.74 25.54 -5.19
N PHE A 686 14.59 24.69 -4.59
CA PHE A 686 16.04 24.82 -4.76
C PHE A 686 16.64 23.81 -5.73
N SER A 687 16.06 22.61 -5.90
CA SER A 687 16.61 21.60 -6.82
C SER A 687 16.61 22.08 -8.26
N ARG A 688 15.60 22.87 -8.68
CA ARG A 688 15.55 23.48 -10.02
C ARG A 688 16.68 24.46 -10.32
N LEU A 689 17.39 24.92 -9.29
CA LEU A 689 18.53 25.83 -9.46
C LEU A 689 19.83 25.06 -9.70
N LEU A 690 19.73 23.74 -9.76
CA LEU A 690 20.85 22.82 -9.77
C LEU A 690 20.75 21.87 -10.97
N ARG A 691 21.90 21.51 -11.53
CA ARG A 691 22.07 20.38 -12.45
C ARG A 691 22.71 19.22 -11.70
N ASN A 692 22.35 17.98 -12.05
CA ASN A 692 22.87 16.76 -11.42
C ASN A 692 22.58 16.67 -9.91
N PHE A 693 21.45 17.22 -9.46
CA PHE A 693 21.09 17.19 -8.04
C PHE A 693 20.78 15.77 -7.56
N ASN A 694 21.60 15.24 -6.66
CA ASN A 694 21.36 13.99 -5.96
C ASN A 694 21.09 14.24 -4.46
N PRO A 695 19.89 13.94 -3.93
CA PRO A 695 19.55 14.17 -2.53
C PRO A 695 20.36 13.32 -1.54
N MET A 696 20.92 12.16 -1.95
CA MET A 696 21.81 11.36 -1.09
C MET A 696 23.18 12.01 -0.86
N LEU A 697 23.55 12.93 -1.74
CA LEU A 697 24.80 13.69 -1.65
C LEU A 697 24.63 15.03 -0.93
N LEU A 698 23.41 15.31 -0.45
CA LEU A 698 23.05 16.50 0.31
C LEU A 698 23.45 16.35 1.77
N LEU A 699 24.27 17.28 2.24
CA LEU A 699 24.63 17.44 3.64
C LEU A 699 24.00 18.72 4.18
N HIS A 700 23.28 18.61 5.28
CA HIS A 700 22.74 19.77 5.97
C HIS A 700 23.86 20.50 6.70
N GLY A 701 24.22 21.70 6.24
CA GLY A 701 25.43 22.40 6.66
C GLY A 701 25.19 23.39 7.80
N GLU A 702 24.28 24.34 7.60
CA GLU A 702 23.91 25.34 8.61
C GLU A 702 22.40 25.52 8.66
N HIS A 703 21.88 25.84 9.85
CA HIS A 703 20.48 26.20 10.03
C HIS A 703 20.34 27.46 10.87
N TYR A 704 19.40 28.31 10.47
CA TYR A 704 19.00 29.51 11.18
C TYR A 704 17.48 29.56 11.29
N ILE A 705 16.98 29.97 12.48
CA ILE A 705 15.57 30.14 12.79
C ILE A 705 15.37 31.54 13.37
N LYS A 706 14.39 32.28 12.84
CA LYS A 706 13.80 33.46 13.49
C LYS A 706 12.39 33.14 13.95
N ILE A 707 12.09 33.44 15.20
CA ILE A 707 10.75 33.43 15.76
C ILE A 707 10.25 34.87 15.79
N ASN A 708 9.09 35.09 15.16
CA ASN A 708 8.48 36.41 15.05
C ASN A 708 7.34 36.58 16.06
N LYS A 709 6.74 35.48 16.53
CA LYS A 709 5.65 35.49 17.51
C LYS A 709 5.95 34.55 18.68
N PHE A 710 5.82 35.08 19.90
CA PHE A 710 5.83 34.30 21.13
C PHE A 710 4.50 34.42 21.87
N PRO A 711 4.13 33.45 22.73
CA PRO A 711 4.67 32.08 22.67
C PRO A 711 4.36 31.44 21.31
N ILE A 712 5.18 30.47 20.90
CA ILE A 712 4.83 29.65 19.72
C ILE A 712 3.51 28.94 20.06
N PRO A 713 2.48 29.01 19.19
CA PRO A 713 1.21 28.36 19.47
C PRO A 713 1.39 26.87 19.75
N ILE A 714 0.71 26.36 20.77
CA ILE A 714 0.68 24.91 21.09
C ILE A 714 -0.19 24.12 20.10
N GLU A 715 -1.02 24.82 19.35
CA GLU A 715 -1.77 24.33 18.20
C GLU A 715 -1.82 25.42 17.12
N ALA A 716 -1.59 25.06 15.86
CA ALA A 716 -1.78 25.96 14.73
C ALA A 716 -1.85 25.17 13.41
N ALA A 717 -2.33 25.84 12.37
CA ALA A 717 -2.10 25.48 10.99
C ALA A 717 -1.33 26.62 10.32
N VAL A 718 -0.16 26.34 9.76
CA VAL A 718 0.66 27.34 9.08
C VAL A 718 0.79 27.04 7.61
N LYS A 719 0.68 28.08 6.79
CA LYS A 719 1.01 28.05 5.37
C LYS A 719 2.48 28.48 5.21
N THR A 720 3.30 27.66 4.56
CA THR A 720 4.75 27.91 4.45
C THR A 720 5.18 28.17 3.01
N SER A 721 5.70 29.36 2.74
CA SER A 721 6.31 29.71 1.45
C SER A 721 7.83 29.46 1.46
N TYR A 722 8.41 29.12 0.30
CA TYR A 722 9.82 28.83 0.13
C TYR A 722 10.43 29.70 -0.96
N TYR A 723 11.67 30.12 -0.79
CA TYR A 723 12.36 30.99 -1.75
C TYR A 723 13.87 30.78 -1.70
N PRO A 724 14.57 30.82 -2.84
CA PRO A 724 16.03 30.73 -2.84
C PRO A 724 16.65 32.01 -2.29
N LEU A 725 17.75 31.87 -1.54
CA LEU A 725 18.52 33.00 -1.03
C LEU A 725 19.83 33.14 -1.81
N GLU A 726 20.57 32.04 -1.96
CA GLU A 726 21.92 32.04 -2.54
C GLU A 726 22.25 30.65 -3.10
N VAL A 727 22.90 30.59 -4.26
CA VAL A 727 23.55 29.39 -4.79
C VAL A 727 25.01 29.73 -5.05
N THR A 728 25.92 28.88 -4.61
CA THR A 728 27.38 29.09 -4.74
C THR A 728 28.06 27.80 -5.16
N GLN A 729 28.66 27.78 -6.35
CA GLN A 729 29.44 26.65 -6.87
C GLN A 729 30.81 26.58 -6.17
N LYS A 730 31.22 25.38 -5.75
CA LYS A 730 32.50 25.09 -5.09
C LYS A 730 33.14 23.82 -5.66
N GLY A 731 33.91 24.00 -6.73
CA GLY A 731 34.51 22.87 -7.45
C GLY A 731 33.40 22.01 -8.07
N THR A 732 33.38 20.72 -7.74
CA THR A 732 32.35 19.76 -8.17
C THR A 732 31.12 19.72 -7.25
N ASN A 733 31.01 20.62 -6.28
CA ASN A 733 29.92 20.64 -5.30
C ASN A 733 29.21 21.99 -5.29
N THR A 734 27.95 22.03 -4.88
CA THR A 734 27.16 23.27 -4.81
C THR A 734 26.70 23.53 -3.38
N ILE A 735 26.75 24.79 -2.95
CA ILE A 735 26.07 25.26 -1.75
C ILE A 735 24.79 25.96 -2.16
N VAL A 736 23.69 25.57 -1.52
CA VAL A 736 22.39 26.20 -1.66
C VAL A 736 21.95 26.74 -0.32
N VAL A 737 21.53 28.00 -0.30
CA VAL A 737 20.83 28.58 0.82
C VAL A 737 19.38 28.81 0.38
N HIS A 738 18.44 28.15 1.06
CA HIS A 738 17.02 28.35 0.83
C HIS A 738 16.34 28.91 2.09
N GLY A 739 15.41 29.83 1.88
CA GLY A 739 14.59 30.44 2.92
C GLY A 739 13.19 29.85 2.94
N SER A 740 12.56 29.87 4.12
CA SER A 740 11.14 29.58 4.28
C SER A 740 10.49 30.54 5.26
N LYS A 741 9.22 30.84 5.04
CA LYS A 741 8.40 31.71 5.88
C LYS A 741 7.06 31.06 6.16
N SER A 742 6.71 30.94 7.43
CA SER A 742 5.48 30.30 7.91
C SER A 742 4.53 31.34 8.49
N VAL A 743 3.33 31.42 7.94
CA VAL A 743 2.25 32.30 8.42
C VAL A 743 1.09 31.46 8.93
N ASP A 744 0.41 31.92 9.98
CA ASP A 744 -0.84 31.32 10.44
C ASP A 744 -1.87 31.33 9.30
N GLU A 745 -2.47 30.18 9.02
CA GLU A 745 -3.40 30.00 7.89
C GLU A 745 -4.64 30.90 8.04
N SER A 746 -5.10 31.11 9.26
CA SER A 746 -6.34 31.83 9.55
C SER A 746 -6.15 33.34 9.64
N THR A 747 -5.05 33.80 10.24
CA THR A 747 -4.79 35.23 10.46
C THR A 747 -3.84 35.85 9.45
N GLY A 748 -3.04 35.04 8.75
CA GLY A 748 -1.95 35.49 7.88
C GLY A 748 -0.74 36.07 8.63
N GLU A 749 -0.72 35.97 9.97
CA GLU A 749 0.36 36.48 10.82
C GLU A 749 1.62 35.62 10.67
N GLU A 750 2.79 36.25 10.49
CA GLU A 750 4.06 35.53 10.41
C GLU A 750 4.49 35.03 11.77
N LEU A 751 4.60 33.71 11.92
CA LEU A 751 5.00 33.09 13.18
C LEU A 751 6.52 32.93 13.27
N PHE A 752 7.15 32.46 12.20
CA PHE A 752 8.59 32.22 12.14
C PHE A 752 9.10 32.07 10.69
N SER A 753 10.40 32.19 10.52
CA SER A 753 11.10 31.99 9.25
C SER A 753 12.43 31.25 9.46
N ASN A 754 12.87 30.49 8.46
CA ASN A 754 14.09 29.69 8.53
C ASN A 754 15.01 29.96 7.32
N GLU A 755 16.32 29.84 7.52
CA GLU A 755 17.31 29.74 6.44
C GLU A 755 18.09 28.42 6.60
N ALA A 756 18.13 27.61 5.56
CA ALA A 756 18.87 26.34 5.53
C ALA A 756 20.00 26.41 4.51
N THR A 757 21.22 26.12 4.95
CA THR A 757 22.40 25.98 4.07
C THR A 757 22.67 24.51 3.83
N LEU A 758 22.54 24.10 2.57
CA LEU A 758 22.72 22.74 2.09
C LEU A 758 24.02 22.67 1.29
N PHE A 759 24.87 21.69 1.57
CA PHE A 759 26.07 21.40 0.80
C PHE A 759 25.83 20.12 0.00
N ILE A 760 25.81 20.20 -1.31
CA ILE A 760 25.41 19.11 -2.19
C ILE A 760 26.63 18.71 -3.02
N ARG A 761 27.05 17.45 -2.87
CA ARG A 761 28.22 16.93 -3.60
C ARG A 761 27.87 16.52 -5.02
N LYS A 762 28.86 16.57 -5.92
CA LYS A 762 28.73 16.18 -7.34
C LYS A 762 27.53 16.85 -8.03
N CYS A 763 27.34 18.13 -7.74
CA CYS A 763 26.20 18.91 -8.17
C CYS A 763 26.73 20.21 -8.77
N GLU A 764 25.99 20.74 -9.74
CA GLU A 764 26.27 22.03 -10.34
C GLU A 764 25.13 23.00 -10.09
N GLY A 765 25.44 24.28 -9.97
CA GLY A 765 24.45 25.34 -9.92
C GLY A 765 25.09 26.68 -10.22
N ASP A 766 24.34 27.58 -10.82
CA ASP A 766 24.85 28.90 -11.16
C ASP A 766 25.09 29.71 -9.89
N THR A 767 26.32 30.22 -9.73
CA THR A 767 26.67 31.05 -8.58
C THR A 767 25.90 32.37 -8.64
N LYS A 768 24.87 32.50 -7.81
CA LYS A 768 23.91 33.60 -7.87
C LYS A 768 23.29 33.87 -6.51
N GLN A 769 23.21 35.14 -6.16
CA GLN A 769 22.41 35.62 -5.04
C GLN A 769 21.01 35.99 -5.52
N TYR A 770 19.99 35.44 -4.87
CA TYR A 770 18.58 35.64 -5.23
C TYR A 770 17.90 36.64 -4.29
N ASN A 771 18.21 36.58 -2.99
CA ASN A 771 17.62 37.43 -1.97
C ASN A 771 18.65 37.77 -0.88
N GLU A 772 18.34 38.79 -0.08
CA GLU A 772 19.16 39.15 1.08
C GLU A 772 18.99 38.11 2.20
N ARG A 773 20.11 37.75 2.82
CA ARG A 773 20.15 36.87 4.00
C ARG A 773 20.20 37.70 5.27
N ARG A 774 19.61 37.20 6.36
CA ARG A 774 19.60 37.92 7.63
C ARG A 774 21.00 38.08 8.20
N THR A 775 21.26 39.22 8.84
CA THR A 775 22.57 39.52 9.45
C THR A 775 23.01 38.47 10.46
N PHE A 776 22.10 38.01 11.34
CA PHE A 776 22.42 36.98 12.33
C PHE A 776 22.73 35.62 11.66
N ALA A 777 22.02 35.27 10.60
CA ALA A 777 22.23 34.04 9.84
C ALA A 777 23.61 34.00 9.16
N THR A 778 24.16 35.15 8.75
CA THR A 778 25.49 35.24 8.10
C THR A 778 26.64 35.54 9.05
N THR A 779 26.35 36.06 10.26
CA THR A 779 27.36 36.37 11.30
C THR A 779 28.16 35.13 11.70
N GLN A 780 29.48 35.30 11.89
CA GLN A 780 30.36 34.25 12.40
C GLN A 780 30.44 34.34 13.92
N PHE A 781 29.89 33.35 14.62
CA PHE A 781 29.91 33.21 16.07
C PHE A 781 31.02 32.25 16.48
N ILE A 782 32.26 32.73 16.43
CA ILE A 782 33.43 31.95 16.84
C ILE A 782 33.42 31.80 18.36
N ALA A 783 33.49 30.56 18.84
CA ALA A 783 33.57 30.28 20.27
C ALA A 783 34.79 30.95 20.92
N PRO A 784 34.61 31.72 22.01
CA PRO A 784 35.72 32.31 22.75
C PRO A 784 36.68 31.25 23.29
N LYS A 785 37.97 31.62 23.40
CA LYS A 785 38.99 30.78 24.06
C LYS A 785 38.96 30.87 25.60
N THR A 786 38.11 31.73 26.16
CA THR A 786 37.90 31.86 27.60
C THR A 786 37.07 30.70 28.14
N GLU A 787 37.07 30.48 29.46
CA GLU A 787 36.18 29.48 30.05
C GLU A 787 34.71 29.76 29.72
N PRO A 788 33.93 28.74 29.35
CA PRO A 788 32.49 28.87 29.13
C PRO A 788 31.80 29.18 30.44
N ILE A 789 30.81 30.08 30.40
CA ILE A 789 30.02 30.42 31.58
C ILE A 789 29.00 29.34 31.95
N PHE A 790 28.71 28.45 30.99
CA PHE A 790 27.79 27.34 31.16
C PHE A 790 28.32 26.11 30.42
N THR A 791 28.27 24.98 31.11
CA THR A 791 28.61 23.67 30.54
C THR A 791 27.57 22.65 31.00
N LYS A 792 27.02 21.88 30.06
CA LYS A 792 26.02 20.85 30.37
C LYS A 792 26.19 19.62 29.49
N ASP A 793 26.18 18.46 30.13
CA ASP A 793 26.13 17.17 29.46
C ASP A 793 24.69 16.70 29.26
N ILE A 794 24.42 16.18 28.07
CA ILE A 794 23.16 15.60 27.62
C ILE A 794 23.50 14.22 27.09
N HIS A 795 23.12 13.18 27.84
CA HIS A 795 23.27 11.81 27.36
C HIS A 795 22.07 11.46 26.47
N THR A 796 22.33 11.13 25.20
CA THR A 796 21.28 10.68 24.28
C THR A 796 20.94 9.21 24.54
N THR A 797 19.73 8.80 24.19
CA THR A 797 19.35 7.37 24.26
C THR A 797 19.71 6.66 22.96
N ASP A 798 19.83 5.33 23.00
CA ASP A 798 20.00 4.51 21.78
C ASP A 798 18.81 4.70 20.82
N ASP A 799 17.61 4.91 21.38
CA ASP A 799 16.37 5.14 20.62
C ASP A 799 16.15 6.62 20.23
N GLN A 800 17.09 7.52 20.49
CA GLN A 800 16.86 8.97 20.33
C GLN A 800 16.51 9.33 18.88
N ALA A 801 17.20 8.73 17.90
CA ALA A 801 16.92 8.93 16.49
C ALA A 801 15.58 8.29 16.09
N ALA A 802 15.25 7.12 16.65
CA ALA A 802 14.00 6.40 16.41
C ALA A 802 12.77 7.19 16.91
N LEU A 803 12.92 7.92 18.03
CA LEU A 803 11.89 8.82 18.56
C LEU A 803 11.80 10.11 17.74
N TYR A 804 12.93 10.79 17.52
CA TYR A 804 12.95 12.08 16.84
C TYR A 804 12.39 12.02 15.42
N ARG A 805 12.69 10.96 14.65
CA ARG A 805 12.17 10.79 13.28
C ARG A 805 10.65 10.78 13.17
N LEU A 806 9.95 10.47 14.27
CA LEU A 806 8.48 10.49 14.28
C LEU A 806 7.90 11.91 14.09
N THR A 807 8.72 12.95 14.29
CA THR A 807 8.36 14.36 14.12
C THR A 807 8.33 14.83 12.66
N GLY A 808 8.87 14.05 11.71
CA GLY A 808 8.70 14.30 10.28
C GLY A 808 9.85 13.85 9.39
N ASP A 809 11.10 13.95 9.86
CA ASP A 809 12.27 13.50 9.10
C ASP A 809 12.37 11.97 9.14
N ARG A 810 12.06 11.30 8.03
CA ARG A 810 12.01 9.83 7.94
C ARG A 810 13.24 9.21 7.28
N ASN A 811 14.30 9.98 7.01
CA ASN A 811 15.49 9.52 6.32
C ASN A 811 16.06 8.22 6.94
N PRO A 812 16.22 7.13 6.16
CA PRO A 812 16.70 5.84 6.66
C PRO A 812 18.10 5.90 7.28
N LEU A 813 18.92 6.89 6.90
CA LEU A 813 20.25 7.18 7.46
C LEU A 813 20.29 7.20 9.01
N HIS A 814 19.16 7.52 9.63
CA HIS A 814 19.03 7.69 11.07
C HIS A 814 18.47 6.47 11.81
N ILE A 815 18.18 5.36 11.12
CA ILE A 815 17.59 4.16 11.75
C ILE A 815 18.05 2.84 11.15
N ASP A 816 18.35 2.79 9.85
CA ASP A 816 18.70 1.57 9.13
C ASP A 816 20.23 1.45 9.01
N PRO A 817 20.84 0.41 9.63
CA PRO A 817 22.27 0.17 9.53
C PRO A 817 22.79 0.00 8.11
N ALA A 818 22.03 -0.68 7.23
CA ALA A 818 22.48 -0.94 5.86
C ALA A 818 22.54 0.36 5.05
N PHE A 819 21.53 1.22 5.22
CA PHE A 819 21.50 2.52 4.58
C PHE A 819 22.59 3.46 5.11
N ALA A 820 22.84 3.43 6.42
CA ALA A 820 23.92 4.21 7.04
C ALA A 820 25.30 3.77 6.51
N GLU A 821 25.51 2.47 6.37
CA GLU A 821 26.73 1.89 5.79
C GLU A 821 26.92 2.32 4.33
N GLY A 822 25.87 2.24 3.50
CA GLY A 822 25.89 2.75 2.12
C GLY A 822 26.20 4.25 2.03
N ALA A 823 25.78 5.03 3.03
CA ALA A 823 26.12 6.45 3.16
C ALA A 823 27.51 6.71 3.78
N LYS A 824 28.31 5.66 4.01
CA LYS A 824 29.66 5.68 4.60
C LYS A 824 29.70 6.07 6.08
N PHE A 825 28.68 5.71 6.83
CA PHE A 825 28.67 5.79 8.30
C PHE A 825 28.69 4.38 8.92
N GLU A 826 29.47 4.21 9.98
CA GLU A 826 29.62 2.90 10.64
C GLU A 826 28.33 2.44 11.34
N ASN A 827 27.43 3.36 11.69
CA ASN A 827 26.13 3.10 12.33
C ASN A 827 25.14 4.22 11.95
N PRO A 828 23.83 4.03 12.15
CA PRO A 828 22.86 5.10 12.02
C PRO A 828 23.21 6.30 12.91
N ILE A 829 23.23 7.50 12.33
CA ILE A 829 23.58 8.73 13.05
C ILE A 829 22.33 9.44 13.56
N LEU A 830 22.47 10.26 14.60
CA LEU A 830 21.42 11.15 15.06
C LEU A 830 21.24 12.31 14.06
N HIS A 831 19.99 12.71 13.83
CA HIS A 831 19.66 13.88 13.02
C HIS A 831 20.38 15.14 13.52
N GLY A 832 20.98 15.93 12.62
CA GLY A 832 21.61 17.20 13.00
C GLY A 832 20.64 18.14 13.71
N MET A 833 19.39 18.20 13.23
CA MET A 833 18.31 18.98 13.86
C MET A 833 17.87 18.43 15.22
N CYS A 834 18.07 17.14 15.51
CA CYS A 834 17.85 16.59 16.85
C CYS A 834 18.93 17.06 17.81
N THR A 835 20.20 16.99 17.42
CA THR A 835 21.34 17.54 18.19
C THR A 835 21.13 19.04 18.44
N TYR A 836 20.66 19.78 17.43
CA TYR A 836 20.33 21.19 17.52
C TYR A 836 19.21 21.46 18.53
N GLY A 837 18.16 20.65 18.51
CA GLY A 837 17.04 20.75 19.45
C GLY A 837 17.43 20.43 20.88
N LEU A 838 18.22 19.37 21.11
CA LEU A 838 18.77 18.99 22.42
C LEU A 838 19.57 20.14 23.03
N THR A 839 20.47 20.74 22.25
CA THR A 839 21.25 21.90 22.68
C THR A 839 20.37 23.11 22.95
N ALA A 840 19.45 23.43 22.03
CA ALA A 840 18.58 24.59 22.14
C ALA A 840 17.67 24.53 23.37
N LYS A 841 17.15 23.34 23.72
CA LYS A 841 16.35 23.13 24.93
C LYS A 841 17.15 23.47 26.20
N VAL A 842 18.39 22.99 26.29
CA VAL A 842 19.24 23.28 27.45
C VAL A 842 19.58 24.77 27.55
N LEU A 843 19.85 25.43 26.42
CA LEU A 843 20.09 26.87 26.39
C LEU A 843 18.83 27.67 26.75
N LEU A 844 17.66 27.22 26.30
CA LEU A 844 16.36 27.79 26.70
C LEU A 844 16.15 27.67 28.22
N ASP A 845 16.40 26.49 28.78
CA ASP A 845 16.23 26.22 30.21
C ASP A 845 17.19 27.06 31.08
N GLU A 846 18.40 27.32 30.59
CA GLU A 846 19.42 28.10 31.33
C GLU A 846 19.28 29.62 31.13
N PHE A 847 19.20 30.08 29.88
CA PHE A 847 19.33 31.50 29.54
C PHE A 847 17.98 32.18 29.27
N GLY A 848 16.90 31.41 29.11
CA GLY A 848 15.55 31.91 28.81
C GLY A 848 15.23 31.98 27.32
N LEU A 849 14.10 32.64 27.01
CA LEU A 849 13.57 32.77 25.65
C LEU A 849 14.59 33.44 24.71
N PHE A 850 14.69 32.90 23.50
CA PHE A 850 15.46 33.46 22.40
C PHE A 850 14.61 33.52 21.15
N ASP A 851 14.76 34.57 20.35
CA ASP A 851 14.01 34.75 19.10
C ASP A 851 14.82 34.42 17.85
N GLU A 852 16.14 34.24 17.98
CA GLU A 852 17.03 33.79 16.91
C GLU A 852 17.94 32.68 17.40
N ILE A 853 18.17 31.68 16.55
CA ILE A 853 19.19 30.66 16.75
C ILE A 853 19.85 30.33 15.41
N LYS A 854 21.18 30.18 15.43
CA LYS A 854 22.01 29.73 14.31
C LYS A 854 22.93 28.61 14.78
N GLY A 855 23.18 27.61 13.94
CA GLY A 855 24.30 26.69 14.14
C GLY A 855 24.78 26.03 12.86
N ARG A 856 26.08 25.70 12.83
CA ARG A 856 26.71 24.91 11.78
C ARG A 856 26.95 23.49 12.27
N PHE A 857 26.50 22.52 11.50
CA PHE A 857 26.76 21.10 11.73
C PHE A 857 28.16 20.77 11.22
N THR A 858 29.07 20.45 12.13
CA THR A 858 30.49 20.16 11.80
C THR A 858 30.90 18.73 12.11
N GLY A 859 30.01 17.94 12.70
CA GLY A 859 30.27 16.55 13.04
C GLY A 859 28.97 15.77 13.22
N ILE A 860 29.09 14.45 13.13
CA ILE A 860 28.00 13.52 13.39
C ILE A 860 27.89 13.20 14.88
N VAL A 861 26.78 12.62 15.29
CA VAL A 861 26.50 12.11 16.64
C VAL A 861 25.87 10.74 16.47
N PHE A 862 26.28 9.73 17.23
CA PHE A 862 25.59 8.45 17.29
C PHE A 862 24.59 8.45 18.45
N PRO A 863 23.39 7.85 18.29
CA PRO A 863 22.49 7.61 19.42
C PRO A 863 23.21 6.86 20.55
N GLY A 864 22.97 7.24 21.80
CA GLY A 864 23.68 6.74 22.97
C GLY A 864 24.93 7.55 23.36
N GLU A 865 25.44 8.43 22.50
CA GLU A 865 26.57 9.31 22.85
C GLU A 865 26.16 10.48 23.75
N THR A 866 27.15 11.08 24.42
CA THR A 866 26.98 12.23 25.30
C THR A 866 27.38 13.51 24.58
N LEU A 867 26.44 14.45 24.50
CA LEU A 867 26.67 15.80 24.03
C LEU A 867 27.06 16.71 25.19
N ARG A 868 28.15 17.46 25.05
CA ARG A 868 28.53 18.53 25.98
C ARG A 868 28.33 19.88 25.32
N VAL A 869 27.39 20.66 25.85
CA VAL A 869 27.11 22.03 25.43
C VAL A 869 28.00 22.97 26.21
N PHE A 870 28.74 23.83 25.51
CA PHE A 870 29.50 24.95 26.07
C PHE A 870 28.86 26.25 25.61
N ALA A 871 28.70 27.22 26.51
CA ALA A 871 28.13 28.51 26.16
C ALA A 871 28.86 29.69 26.79
N TRP A 872 28.89 30.80 26.05
CA TRP A 872 29.49 32.09 26.41
C TRP A 872 28.47 33.17 26.11
N LYS A 873 28.21 34.05 27.08
CA LYS A 873 27.26 35.16 26.90
C LYS A 873 28.01 36.46 26.60
N ASP A 874 27.57 37.15 25.56
CA ASP A 874 28.01 38.48 25.16
C ASP A 874 26.77 39.36 24.91
N GLY A 875 26.44 40.22 25.88
CA GLY A 875 25.21 41.01 25.86
C GLY A 875 23.94 40.15 25.85
N ASP A 876 23.12 40.33 24.82
CA ASP A 876 21.91 39.55 24.53
C ASP A 876 22.17 38.29 23.70
N THR A 877 23.41 38.06 23.27
CA THR A 877 23.78 36.91 22.45
C THR A 877 24.49 35.86 23.30
N VAL A 878 24.12 34.59 23.13
CA VAL A 878 24.82 33.46 23.75
C VAL A 878 25.43 32.61 22.64
N ILE A 879 26.76 32.68 22.52
CA ILE A 879 27.55 31.85 21.62
C ILE A 879 27.67 30.46 22.23
N PHE A 880 27.52 29.41 21.44
CA PHE A 880 27.63 28.04 21.94
C PHE A 880 28.36 27.08 21.00
N GLN A 881 28.83 25.98 21.56
CA GLN A 881 29.29 24.80 20.84
C GLN A 881 28.70 23.55 21.47
N THR A 882 28.56 22.49 20.67
CA THR A 882 28.15 21.17 21.16
C THR A 882 29.19 20.14 20.73
N HIS A 883 29.78 19.47 21.71
CA HIS A 883 30.83 18.49 21.50
C HIS A 883 30.28 17.08 21.78
N VAL A 884 30.80 16.08 21.08
CA VAL A 884 30.61 14.67 21.43
C VAL A 884 31.73 14.28 22.39
N VAL A 885 31.38 13.93 23.63
CA VAL A 885 32.35 13.73 24.72
C VAL A 885 33.26 12.53 24.43
N GLU A 886 32.67 11.43 23.99
CA GLU A 886 33.34 10.15 23.77
C GLU A 886 34.40 10.28 22.67
N ARG A 887 34.05 10.95 21.56
CA ARG A 887 34.92 11.11 20.40
C ARG A 887 35.74 12.40 20.39
N LYS A 888 35.51 13.32 21.33
CA LYS A 888 36.16 14.64 21.41
C LYS A 888 36.04 15.42 20.09
N THR A 889 34.89 15.30 19.42
CA THR A 889 34.59 16.01 18.17
C THR A 889 33.54 17.09 18.40
N ILE A 890 33.46 18.07 17.50
CA ILE A 890 32.47 19.16 17.57
C ILE A 890 31.32 18.84 16.63
N ALA A 891 30.12 18.61 17.18
CA ALA A 891 28.90 18.38 16.42
C ALA A 891 28.29 19.68 15.91
N ILE A 892 28.21 20.70 16.77
CA ILE A 892 27.69 22.03 16.41
C ILE A 892 28.73 23.10 16.74
N ASN A 893 29.02 23.92 15.74
CA ASN A 893 29.97 25.03 15.81
C ASN A 893 29.38 26.29 15.18
N ASN A 894 30.09 27.43 15.27
CA ASN A 894 29.69 28.70 14.68
C ASN A 894 28.23 29.08 15.01
N ALA A 895 27.86 28.93 16.28
CA ALA A 895 26.48 28.88 16.72
C ALA A 895 26.20 29.88 17.83
N ALA A 896 25.00 30.46 17.81
CA ALA A 896 24.54 31.38 18.84
C ALA A 896 23.01 31.42 18.92
N ILE A 897 22.50 31.80 20.10
CA ILE A 897 21.12 32.25 20.29
C ILE A 897 21.08 33.75 20.61
N LYS A 898 20.02 34.45 20.21
CA LYS A 898 19.74 35.83 20.60
C LYS A 898 18.58 35.87 21.58
N LEU A 899 18.85 36.27 22.82
CA LEU A 899 17.88 36.33 23.91
C LEU A 899 16.87 37.45 23.69
N VAL A 900 15.63 37.21 24.10
CA VAL A 900 14.58 38.23 24.10
C VAL A 900 14.79 39.16 25.29
N THR A 901 15.17 40.42 25.04
CA THR A 901 15.49 41.41 26.08
C THR A 901 14.30 42.27 26.53
N ASP A 902 13.28 42.42 25.68
CA ASP A 902 12.07 43.21 25.95
C ASP A 902 10.82 42.31 25.97
N LYS A 903 10.25 42.11 27.17
CA LYS A 903 9.00 41.37 27.41
C LYS A 903 7.66 41.99 26.91
N PRO A 904 7.50 43.27 26.49
CA PRO A 904 6.15 43.84 26.29
C PRO A 904 5.36 43.36 25.05
N ASN A 905 5.94 42.55 24.17
CA ASN A 905 5.26 42.01 22.98
C ASN A 905 5.20 40.46 22.99
N LEU A 906 5.12 39.87 24.18
CA LEU A 906 4.66 38.48 24.38
C LEU A 906 3.14 38.40 24.28
#